data_AF-A0A7C7P026-F1
#
_entry.id   AF-A0A7C7P026-F1
#
_cell.length_a   1.000
_cell.length_b   1.000
_cell.length_c   1.000
_cell.angle_alpha   90.00
_cell.angle_beta   90.00
_cell.angle_gamma   90.00
#
_symmetry.space_group_name_H-M   'P 1'
#
loop_
_entity.id
_entity.type
_entity.pdbx_description
1 polymer ?
#
loop_
_entity_poly.entity_id
_entity_poly.type
_entity_poly.pdbx_seq_one_letter_code
_entity_poly.pdbx_strand_id
1 'polypeptide(L)'
;MRHSPILVATTLVLSISAATAHAQTARMDLATLYDLGNLVIDTNADSVPDLVNASLVLGETPTITEIAAAAEISARLGFETMAMDLPIQRGISADGILIVIGRSGLAASGLSSPGVDPTSLDAGEGSVVIRYANDRTWVLVVGGDDEGLMVAARLFSGVLPHTRTLSTAKLDAVTEDLSDALVNAGVTGAEIRLTQARARIDRDGLSRVVADITVDPADVDSAAAAMRDLRDAESGTEDPEPEESTEAPEQETDSITAQSDDQEGDRTPLSYPGLGSVEARITNGPVIRLQGRAEPDRPGPISGRPGGGAKKDLDLSNLYTTEGFLGGDPIPDRVDVMLVPGSSGIEGLPDLAGRLGLESTGFVVPLVQPAATLDRPGSQPTLVLVGTENRFIDQLADSGLIDIAALEPGEGLIQIVPDAFGSKSSLVVTGHDEVGALRALEQVALTFPHLAERGKDRPTVDDVEQEVWDALAGYSPVGQAAIGLYKLDRIAEKLSDVTIASARVLMSVEKADDGLSEYVRARASSSLGTDNLEVLIDDRDVQKAATIFEETKTLSSEVDRFWSLFREVIVPAASAGELIQVEARLSEPPELRAQIAIEARQALVEAGADPANTDVRILSAFKQGYSWLEEVIAPQLQDHTLGEIVIRFRRNDPPENWPQQAINTPVRWLHEIFPIDEVFARDLGLELEQIRFEQVTEGPTYEVHVTNDLGSVILNESFDPKWVLRPYFDRFRDYEQVRVTTGWLQATAGDRTLVDERIVTDPEAFWDYYQAEVLPVVYDYVMELHEGIPNGGSGDAPYFGSLIVEMAMSEPDYRLGIDNEIHAPM
;
A
#
# COMPACT_ATOMS: atom_id res chain seq x y z
N MET A 1 -41.63 -36.67 26.08
CA MET A 1 -40.38 -37.36 26.46
C MET A 1 -39.74 -37.86 25.19
N ARG A 2 -38.86 -37.05 24.61
CA ARG A 2 -38.15 -37.34 23.35
C ARG A 2 -36.66 -37.41 23.67
N HIS A 3 -36.04 -38.51 23.26
CA HIS A 3 -34.62 -38.79 23.39
C HIS A 3 -33.80 -37.79 22.57
N SER A 4 -32.86 -37.12 23.23
CA SER A 4 -31.74 -36.41 22.57
C SER A 4 -30.52 -37.33 22.60
N PRO A 5 -29.83 -37.58 21.48
CA PRO A 5 -28.53 -38.23 21.51
C PRO A 5 -27.44 -37.20 21.84
N ILE A 6 -26.49 -37.66 22.65
CA ILE A 6 -25.31 -36.95 23.13
C ILE A 6 -24.31 -36.82 21.97
N LEU A 7 -23.93 -35.59 21.63
CA LEU A 7 -22.81 -35.30 20.72
C LEU A 7 -21.54 -35.26 21.56
N VAL A 8 -20.68 -36.27 21.41
CA VAL A 8 -19.32 -36.29 21.96
C VAL A 8 -18.44 -35.55 20.96
N ALA A 9 -18.08 -34.31 21.28
CA ALA A 9 -17.05 -33.56 20.56
C ALA A 9 -15.67 -34.06 21.02
N THR A 10 -15.04 -34.87 20.19
CA THR A 10 -13.63 -35.28 20.36
C THR A 10 -12.76 -34.19 19.74
N THR A 11 -12.21 -33.30 20.56
CA THR A 11 -11.23 -32.31 20.14
C THR A 11 -9.90 -33.03 19.89
N LEU A 12 -9.57 -33.27 18.62
CA LEU A 12 -8.25 -33.75 18.22
C LEU A 12 -7.33 -32.52 18.08
N VAL A 13 -6.50 -32.29 19.09
CA VAL A 13 -5.42 -31.31 19.04
C VAL A 13 -4.33 -31.87 18.12
N LEU A 14 -4.36 -31.51 16.84
CA LEU A 14 -3.25 -31.71 15.92
C LEU A 14 -2.18 -30.69 16.26
N SER A 15 -1.15 -31.15 16.96
CA SER A 15 0.07 -30.40 17.23
C SER A 15 0.84 -30.28 15.91
N ILE A 16 0.65 -29.17 15.20
CA ILE A 16 1.50 -28.81 14.07
C ILE A 16 2.87 -28.47 14.67
N SER A 17 3.79 -29.43 14.61
CA SER A 17 5.20 -29.16 14.83
C SER A 17 5.67 -28.35 13.62
N ALA A 18 5.60 -27.03 13.73
CA ALA A 18 6.34 -26.15 12.84
C ALA A 18 7.81 -26.56 12.91
N ALA A 19 8.30 -27.19 11.84
CA ALA A 19 9.71 -27.41 11.63
C ALA A 19 10.35 -26.04 11.41
N THR A 20 10.59 -25.33 12.51
CA THR A 20 11.53 -24.23 12.57
C THR A 20 12.90 -24.83 12.29
N ALA A 21 13.34 -24.76 11.04
CA ALA A 21 14.75 -24.75 10.74
C ALA A 21 15.34 -23.62 11.57
N HIS A 22 15.98 -23.97 12.69
CA HIS A 22 16.83 -23.10 13.49
C HIS A 22 18.02 -22.68 12.62
N ALA A 23 17.80 -21.73 11.71
CA ALA A 23 18.82 -20.75 11.38
C ALA A 23 19.03 -19.93 12.64
N GLN A 24 20.28 -19.79 13.11
CA GLN A 24 20.61 -18.89 14.21
C GLN A 24 19.99 -17.52 13.94
N THR A 25 18.96 -17.15 14.70
CA THR A 25 18.38 -15.81 14.63
C THR A 25 19.45 -14.84 15.11
N ALA A 26 20.04 -14.07 14.19
CA ALA A 26 20.92 -12.97 14.55
C ALA A 26 20.15 -12.08 15.55
N ARG A 27 20.72 -11.88 16.74
CA ARG A 27 20.06 -11.09 17.78
C ARG A 27 20.14 -9.60 17.41
N MET A 28 18.99 -8.94 17.30
CA MET A 28 18.83 -7.50 17.11
C MET A 28 19.89 -6.67 17.85
N ASP A 29 20.46 -5.69 17.17
CA ASP A 29 21.40 -4.70 17.69
C ASP A 29 21.15 -3.32 17.06
N LEU A 30 22.01 -2.32 17.32
CA LEU A 30 21.77 -0.95 16.90
C LEU A 30 21.88 -0.75 15.38
N ALA A 31 22.60 -1.62 14.67
CA ALA A 31 22.71 -1.56 13.22
C ALA A 31 21.46 -2.11 12.53
N THR A 32 20.80 -3.09 13.16
CA THR A 32 19.68 -3.85 12.61
C THR A 32 18.31 -3.42 13.14
N LEU A 33 18.26 -2.38 13.98
CA LEU A 33 17.08 -2.02 14.78
C LEU A 33 15.79 -1.80 13.95
N TYR A 34 15.91 -1.23 12.74
CA TYR A 34 14.79 -0.98 11.82
C TYR A 34 14.68 -2.01 10.69
N ASP A 35 15.52 -3.05 10.68
CA ASP A 35 15.40 -4.13 9.69
C ASP A 35 14.10 -4.92 9.92
N LEU A 36 13.57 -5.47 8.82
CA LEU A 36 12.34 -6.27 8.84
C LEU A 36 12.47 -7.46 9.81
N GLY A 37 11.48 -7.63 10.68
CA GLY A 37 11.45 -8.65 11.73
C GLY A 37 11.91 -8.15 13.11
N ASN A 38 12.44 -6.92 13.21
CA ASN A 38 12.79 -6.29 14.48
C ASN A 38 11.67 -5.36 14.98
N LEU A 39 11.84 -4.03 14.91
CA LEU A 39 10.82 -3.06 15.36
C LEU A 39 9.61 -2.96 14.43
N VAL A 40 9.75 -3.44 13.20
CA VAL A 40 8.67 -3.52 12.22
C VAL A 40 8.62 -4.92 11.63
N ILE A 41 7.42 -5.42 11.38
CA ILE A 41 7.14 -6.76 10.87
C ILE A 41 6.29 -6.62 9.60
N ASP A 42 6.50 -7.56 8.67
CA ASP A 42 5.62 -7.83 7.55
C ASP A 42 4.77 -9.06 7.91
N THR A 43 3.46 -8.85 8.05
CA THR A 43 2.50 -9.88 8.44
C THR A 43 1.85 -10.58 7.25
N ASN A 44 2.02 -10.06 6.03
CA ASN A 44 1.38 -10.56 4.81
C ASN A 44 2.37 -11.19 3.81
N ALA A 45 3.67 -11.13 4.10
CA ALA A 45 4.80 -11.64 3.33
C ALA A 45 5.07 -10.95 1.97
N ASP A 46 4.69 -9.67 1.81
CA ASP A 46 4.97 -8.85 0.61
C ASP A 46 6.31 -8.08 0.66
N SER A 47 7.10 -8.27 1.72
CA SER A 47 8.36 -7.58 2.04
C SER A 47 8.22 -6.10 2.39
N VAL A 48 7.01 -5.62 2.67
CA VAL A 48 6.72 -4.27 3.15
C VAL A 48 6.27 -4.35 4.61
N PRO A 49 6.89 -3.61 5.54
CA PRO A 49 6.45 -3.62 6.92
C PRO A 49 5.02 -3.04 7.04
N ASP A 50 4.15 -3.78 7.73
CA ASP A 50 2.73 -3.43 7.94
C ASP A 50 2.32 -3.50 9.42
N LEU A 51 3.28 -3.76 10.32
CA LEU A 51 3.06 -3.79 11.76
C LEU A 51 4.24 -3.20 12.54
N VAL A 52 3.95 -2.28 13.46
CA VAL A 52 4.91 -1.84 14.48
C VAL A 52 5.00 -2.88 15.60
N ASN A 53 6.14 -3.56 15.71
CA ASN A 53 6.43 -4.59 16.70
C ASN A 53 7.02 -4.00 17.99
N ALA A 54 6.40 -2.94 18.52
CA ALA A 54 6.92 -2.22 19.67
C ALA A 54 5.83 -1.70 20.60
N SER A 55 6.13 -1.68 21.90
CA SER A 55 5.32 -1.04 22.94
C SER A 55 6.12 0.01 23.69
N LEU A 56 5.55 1.21 23.85
CA LEU A 56 6.17 2.31 24.58
C LEU A 56 5.96 2.14 26.09
N VAL A 57 7.05 2.00 26.85
CA VAL A 57 7.03 1.84 28.31
C VAL A 57 7.41 3.16 28.98
N LEU A 58 6.37 3.84 29.48
CA LEU A 58 6.44 5.06 30.27
C LEU A 58 6.06 4.75 31.74
N GLY A 59 6.25 5.70 32.65
CA GLY A 59 5.78 5.57 34.04
C GLY A 59 4.27 5.83 34.16
N GLU A 60 3.69 5.60 35.34
CA GLU A 60 2.26 5.91 35.60
C GLU A 60 1.94 7.41 35.46
N THR A 61 2.91 8.27 35.74
CA THR A 61 2.83 9.73 35.62
C THR A 61 4.06 10.22 34.84
N PRO A 62 4.08 10.06 33.51
CA PRO A 62 5.23 10.44 32.71
C PRO A 62 5.41 11.96 32.73
N THR A 63 6.66 12.39 32.71
CA THR A 63 6.99 13.81 32.56
C THR A 63 6.69 14.30 31.15
N ILE A 64 6.54 15.62 30.97
CA ILE A 64 6.34 16.26 29.67
C ILE A 64 7.45 15.85 28.69
N THR A 65 8.69 15.82 29.18
CA THR A 65 9.86 15.40 28.39
C THR A 65 9.79 13.94 27.98
N GLU A 66 9.30 13.04 28.84
CA GLU A 66 9.10 11.62 28.49
C GLU A 66 8.00 11.44 27.43
N ILE A 67 6.91 12.21 27.50
CA ILE A 67 5.86 12.21 26.46
C ILE A 67 6.40 12.77 25.14
N ALA A 68 7.18 13.86 25.18
CA ALA A 68 7.80 14.43 23.99
C ALA A 68 8.82 13.46 23.34
N ALA A 69 9.63 12.77 24.16
CA ALA A 69 10.53 11.72 23.71
C ALA A 69 9.77 10.54 23.07
N ALA A 70 8.67 10.11 23.69
CA ALA A 70 7.78 9.09 23.14
C ALA A 70 7.19 9.51 21.79
N ALA A 71 6.88 10.78 21.60
CA ALA A 71 6.38 11.30 20.33
C ALA A 71 7.44 11.30 19.22
N GLU A 72 8.70 11.67 19.49
CA GLU A 72 9.78 11.53 18.51
C GLU A 72 10.00 10.06 18.12
N ILE A 73 9.96 9.14 19.10
CA ILE A 73 10.11 7.68 18.86
C ILE A 73 8.95 7.18 18.01
N SER A 74 7.72 7.53 18.38
CA SER A 74 6.51 7.11 17.67
C SER A 74 6.50 7.62 16.22
N ALA A 75 6.90 8.87 15.97
CA ALA A 75 7.06 9.39 14.61
C ALA A 75 8.01 8.55 13.76
N ARG A 76 9.14 8.12 14.35
CA ARG A 76 10.05 7.22 13.63
C ARG A 76 9.42 5.86 13.37
N LEU A 77 8.72 5.27 14.35
CA LEU A 77 8.08 3.97 14.16
C LEU A 77 6.99 4.03 13.07
N GLY A 78 6.20 5.10 13.02
CA GLY A 78 5.22 5.32 11.96
C GLY A 78 5.88 5.45 10.59
N PHE A 79 7.01 6.14 10.49
CA PHE A 79 7.76 6.30 9.24
C PHE A 79 8.32 4.97 8.68
N GLU A 80 8.64 4.01 9.54
CA GLU A 80 9.27 2.73 9.15
C GLU A 80 8.27 1.66 8.70
N THR A 81 6.98 2.00 8.61
CA THR A 81 5.90 1.05 8.27
C THR A 81 4.87 1.68 7.35
N MET A 82 4.17 0.86 6.56
CA MET A 82 3.01 1.30 5.76
C MET A 82 1.68 1.13 6.50
N ALA A 83 1.68 0.44 7.65
CA ALA A 83 0.51 0.32 8.51
C ALA A 83 0.90 0.29 9.99
N MET A 84 0.05 0.92 10.81
CA MET A 84 0.28 1.07 12.25
C MET A 84 -1.06 1.15 12.96
N ASP A 85 -1.17 0.43 14.08
CA ASP A 85 -2.29 0.61 15.00
C ASP A 85 -2.13 1.92 15.77
N LEU A 86 -3.16 2.77 15.68
CA LEU A 86 -3.31 3.97 16.50
C LEU A 86 -4.55 3.80 17.39
N PRO A 87 -4.46 3.99 18.72
CA PRO A 87 -3.27 4.42 19.47
C PRO A 87 -2.12 3.40 19.49
N ILE A 88 -0.88 3.89 19.53
CA ILE A 88 0.31 3.02 19.64
C ILE A 88 0.26 2.23 20.95
N GLN A 89 0.75 0.99 20.91
CA GLN A 89 0.81 0.13 22.09
C GLN A 89 1.65 0.77 23.22
N ARG A 90 1.10 0.76 24.44
CA ARG A 90 1.72 1.32 25.64
C ARG A 90 1.80 0.29 26.76
N GLY A 91 2.83 0.39 27.60
CA GLY A 91 3.04 -0.45 28.77
C GLY A 91 3.76 -1.77 28.48
N ILE A 92 3.77 -2.67 29.46
CA ILE A 92 4.46 -3.98 29.35
C ILE A 92 3.51 -4.96 28.65
N SER A 93 3.54 -4.96 27.32
CA SER A 93 2.84 -5.93 26.47
C SER A 93 3.39 -7.35 26.65
N ALA A 94 2.64 -8.40 26.30
CA ALA A 94 3.14 -9.77 26.26
C ALA A 94 4.12 -10.00 25.08
N ASP A 95 3.85 -9.34 23.96
CA ASP A 95 4.52 -9.55 22.67
C ASP A 95 5.23 -8.28 22.17
N GLY A 96 6.18 -8.45 21.25
CA GLY A 96 6.96 -7.37 20.62
C GLY A 96 8.11 -6.81 21.44
N ILE A 97 8.74 -5.72 20.98
CA ILE A 97 9.90 -5.11 21.65
C ILE A 97 9.43 -4.01 22.60
N LEU A 98 9.97 -3.97 23.82
CA LEU A 98 9.64 -2.94 24.79
C LEU A 98 10.62 -1.78 24.68
N ILE A 99 10.10 -0.60 24.33
CA ILE A 99 10.88 0.64 24.27
C ILE A 99 10.65 1.42 25.58
N VAL A 100 11.63 1.35 26.47
CA VAL A 100 11.63 2.00 27.77
C VAL A 100 12.11 3.43 27.63
N ILE A 101 11.28 4.38 28.05
CA ILE A 101 11.53 5.81 27.85
C ILE A 101 11.71 6.50 29.20
N GLY A 102 12.85 7.17 29.34
CA GLY A 102 13.18 7.97 30.51
C GLY A 102 13.32 7.17 31.80
N ARG A 103 13.37 7.91 32.91
CA ARG A 103 13.61 7.33 34.24
C ARG A 103 12.35 6.67 34.78
N SER A 104 11.17 7.24 34.49
CA SER A 104 9.90 6.68 34.94
C SER A 104 9.60 5.36 34.24
N GLY A 105 9.87 5.27 32.93
CA GLY A 105 9.75 4.02 32.17
C GLY A 105 10.71 2.95 32.68
N LEU A 106 11.95 3.32 32.98
CA LEU A 106 12.93 2.39 33.55
C LEU A 106 12.47 1.84 34.90
N ALA A 107 11.94 2.69 35.78
CA ALA A 107 11.37 2.26 37.06
C ALA A 107 10.16 1.33 36.85
N ALA A 108 9.26 1.65 35.91
CA ALA A 108 8.09 0.84 35.59
C ALA A 108 8.46 -0.54 35.01
N SER A 109 9.54 -0.64 34.23
CA SER A 109 10.01 -1.90 33.64
C SER A 109 10.51 -2.92 34.66
N GLY A 110 10.88 -2.49 35.87
CA GLY A 110 11.51 -3.34 36.90
C GLY A 110 12.91 -3.83 36.53
N LEU A 111 13.50 -3.36 35.43
CA LEU A 111 14.86 -3.70 35.03
C LEU A 111 15.88 -3.05 35.96
N SER A 112 16.67 -3.86 36.64
CA SER A 112 17.88 -3.41 37.34
C SER A 112 19.11 -3.81 36.52
N SER A 113 20.06 -2.89 36.31
CA SER A 113 21.33 -3.21 35.64
C SER A 113 22.46 -2.22 35.96
N PRO A 114 23.67 -2.71 36.26
CA PRO A 114 24.91 -1.97 36.05
C PRO A 114 25.10 -1.65 34.56
N GLY A 115 25.57 -0.43 34.21
CA GLY A 115 25.90 -0.01 32.84
C GLY A 115 24.82 0.76 32.07
N VAL A 116 23.59 0.79 32.60
CA VAL A 116 22.43 1.54 32.05
C VAL A 116 21.81 2.46 33.11
N ASP A 117 22.60 2.79 34.13
CA ASP A 117 22.18 3.71 35.18
C ASP A 117 22.18 5.14 34.61
N PRO A 118 21.04 5.86 34.60
CA PRO A 118 20.99 7.26 34.18
C PRO A 118 21.97 8.15 34.95
N THR A 119 22.38 7.75 36.16
CA THR A 119 23.42 8.47 36.94
C THR A 119 24.84 8.29 36.40
N SER A 120 25.03 7.38 35.44
CA SER A 120 26.30 7.19 34.71
C SER A 120 26.41 8.03 33.43
N LEU A 121 25.38 8.83 33.13
CA LEU A 121 25.35 9.79 32.04
C LEU A 121 25.60 11.20 32.60
N ASP A 122 26.39 11.98 31.87
CA ASP A 122 26.57 13.41 32.17
C ASP A 122 25.27 14.20 31.92
N ALA A 123 25.18 15.41 32.46
CA ALA A 123 24.12 16.36 32.08
C ALA A 123 24.16 16.64 30.57
N GLY A 124 22.99 16.63 29.92
CA GLY A 124 22.87 16.74 28.46
C GLY A 124 23.37 15.53 27.66
N GLU A 125 23.75 14.42 28.31
CA GLU A 125 24.10 13.15 27.65
C GLU A 125 22.89 12.20 27.62
N GLY A 126 22.64 11.64 26.44
CA GLY A 126 21.58 10.68 26.17
C GLY A 126 22.13 9.35 25.68
N SER A 127 21.41 8.25 25.93
CA SER A 127 21.80 6.92 25.46
C SER A 127 20.62 6.08 24.98
N VAL A 128 20.85 5.38 23.88
CA VAL A 128 20.00 4.28 23.38
C VAL A 128 20.72 2.97 23.66
N VAL A 129 20.06 2.02 24.31
CA VAL A 129 20.65 0.73 24.72
C VAL A 129 19.73 -0.42 24.30
N ILE A 130 20.30 -1.44 23.68
CA ILE A 130 19.61 -2.70 23.38
C ILE A 130 20.06 -3.75 24.39
N ARG A 131 19.10 -4.36 25.07
CA ARG A 131 19.35 -5.35 26.11
C ARG A 131 18.47 -6.57 25.90
N TYR A 132 19.07 -7.75 26.06
CA TYR A 132 18.30 -8.99 26.19
C TYR A 132 18.15 -9.33 27.67
N ALA A 133 16.93 -9.38 28.17
CA ALA A 133 16.61 -9.70 29.55
C ALA A 133 15.23 -10.35 29.65
N ASN A 134 15.07 -11.33 30.54
CA ASN A 134 13.83 -12.10 30.71
C ASN A 134 13.32 -12.71 29.39
N ASP A 135 14.24 -13.30 28.61
CA ASP A 135 13.98 -13.89 27.30
C ASP A 135 13.35 -12.95 26.27
N ARG A 136 13.65 -11.65 26.38
CA ARG A 136 13.11 -10.62 25.51
C ARG A 136 14.10 -9.50 25.23
N THR A 137 13.97 -8.87 24.07
CA THR A 137 14.71 -7.67 23.70
C THR A 137 14.02 -6.41 24.21
N TRP A 138 14.82 -5.52 24.79
CA TRP A 138 14.42 -4.23 25.32
C TRP A 138 15.27 -3.15 24.67
N VAL A 139 14.63 -2.05 24.27
CA VAL A 139 15.31 -0.82 23.86
C VAL A 139 15.12 0.18 24.99
N LEU A 140 16.20 0.76 25.50
CA LEU A 140 16.15 1.76 26.55
C LEU A 140 16.62 3.09 25.98
N VAL A 141 15.76 4.12 26.06
CA VAL A 141 16.04 5.49 25.66
C VAL A 141 16.06 6.34 26.92
N VAL A 142 17.26 6.67 27.40
CA VAL A 142 17.48 7.29 28.73
C VAL A 142 18.44 8.47 28.65
N GLY A 143 18.25 9.45 29.53
CA GLY A 143 19.08 10.64 29.65
C GLY A 143 19.63 10.87 31.06
N GLY A 144 20.78 11.54 31.15
CA GLY A 144 21.32 12.06 32.41
C GLY A 144 20.43 13.13 33.05
N ASP A 145 19.63 13.82 32.24
CA ASP A 145 18.59 14.79 32.58
C ASP A 145 17.57 14.87 31.43
N ASP A 146 16.64 15.83 31.49
CA ASP A 146 15.60 16.03 30.48
C ASP A 146 16.18 16.40 29.10
N GLU A 147 17.23 17.20 29.07
CA GLU A 147 17.93 17.55 27.81
C GLU A 147 18.58 16.29 27.20
N GLY A 148 19.27 15.50 28.03
CA GLY A 148 19.86 14.22 27.64
C GLY A 148 18.80 13.22 27.15
N LEU A 149 17.60 13.20 27.73
CA LEU A 149 16.53 12.33 27.28
C LEU A 149 16.05 12.70 25.87
N MET A 150 15.87 14.00 25.59
CA MET A 150 15.54 14.46 24.25
C MET A 150 16.67 14.18 23.25
N VAL A 151 17.93 14.30 23.67
CA VAL A 151 19.09 13.89 22.84
C VAL A 151 19.03 12.40 22.52
N ALA A 152 18.71 11.53 23.49
CA ALA A 152 18.57 10.09 23.27
C ALA A 152 17.40 9.76 22.32
N ALA A 153 16.26 10.42 22.49
CA ALA A 153 15.09 10.22 21.64
C ALA A 153 15.38 10.65 20.19
N ARG A 154 16.05 11.79 19.99
CA ARG A 154 16.45 12.26 18.66
C ARG A 154 17.54 11.40 18.03
N LEU A 155 18.44 10.85 18.84
CA LEU A 155 19.41 9.86 18.39
C LEU A 155 18.71 8.59 17.86
N PHE A 156 17.73 8.08 18.60
CA PHE A 156 16.88 6.99 18.15
C PHE A 156 16.17 7.35 16.84
N SER A 157 15.40 8.43 16.84
CA SER A 157 14.46 8.74 15.75
C SER A 157 15.09 9.29 14.47
N GLY A 158 16.21 10.03 14.58
CA GLY A 158 16.75 10.80 13.46
C GLY A 158 18.16 10.41 13.02
N VAL A 159 18.87 9.59 13.81
CA VAL A 159 20.28 9.25 13.56
C VAL A 159 20.46 7.76 13.32
N LEU A 160 20.01 6.90 14.24
CA LEU A 160 20.18 5.46 14.12
C LEU A 160 19.47 4.91 12.85
N PRO A 161 20.08 3.95 12.13
CA PRO A 161 21.31 3.22 12.42
C PRO A 161 22.57 3.86 11.82
N HIS A 162 22.60 5.18 11.60
CA HIS A 162 23.73 5.90 11.02
C HIS A 162 24.57 6.59 12.10
N THR A 163 25.73 7.08 11.69
CA THR A 163 26.70 7.76 12.58
C THR A 163 26.33 9.21 12.90
N ARG A 164 25.54 9.87 12.04
CA ARG A 164 25.05 11.24 12.27
C ARG A 164 23.78 11.62 11.51
N THR A 165 23.73 11.38 10.21
CA THR A 165 22.57 11.66 9.34
C THR A 165 22.29 10.44 8.48
N LEU A 166 21.12 10.38 7.84
CA LEU A 166 20.77 9.29 6.90
C LEU A 166 21.76 9.16 5.72
N SER A 167 22.54 10.20 5.42
CA SER A 167 23.57 10.17 4.36
C SER A 167 24.96 9.80 4.88
N THR A 168 25.15 9.70 6.20
CA THR A 168 26.42 9.23 6.78
C THR A 168 26.46 7.71 6.82
N ALA A 169 27.63 7.13 7.10
CA ALA A 169 27.78 5.68 7.18
C ALA A 169 26.83 5.06 8.21
N LYS A 170 26.27 3.91 7.83
CA LYS A 170 25.55 3.00 8.70
C LYS A 170 26.51 2.37 9.72
N LEU A 171 25.94 1.89 10.83
CA LEU A 171 26.68 1.28 11.92
C LEU A 171 27.24 -0.11 11.58
N ASP A 172 26.73 -0.76 10.54
CA ASP A 172 27.30 -2.00 9.97
C ASP A 172 28.77 -1.81 9.52
N ALA A 173 29.13 -0.67 8.95
CA ALA A 173 30.50 -0.35 8.57
C ALA A 173 31.44 -0.28 9.79
N VAL A 174 30.94 0.15 10.96
CA VAL A 174 31.70 0.10 12.21
C VAL A 174 31.91 -1.36 12.65
N THR A 175 30.89 -2.21 12.51
CA THR A 175 30.99 -3.64 12.78
C THR A 175 31.99 -4.33 11.84
N GLU A 176 32.01 -3.95 10.56
CA GLU A 176 32.93 -4.44 9.54
C GLU A 176 34.39 -4.09 9.89
N ASP A 177 34.69 -2.82 10.20
CA ASP A 177 36.04 -2.41 10.62
C ASP A 177 36.57 -3.20 11.84
N LEU A 178 35.69 -3.45 12.82
CA LEU A 178 36.04 -4.23 14.00
C LEU A 178 36.25 -5.72 13.66
N SER A 179 35.40 -6.28 12.79
CA SER A 179 35.50 -7.65 12.30
C SER A 179 36.80 -7.86 11.52
N ASP A 180 37.13 -6.95 10.60
CA ASP A 180 38.35 -7.01 9.80
C ASP A 180 39.60 -6.95 10.67
N ALA A 181 39.61 -6.11 11.70
CA ALA A 181 40.71 -6.08 12.67
C ALA A 181 40.88 -7.43 13.41
N LEU A 182 39.78 -8.08 13.79
CA LEU A 182 39.82 -9.40 14.44
C LEU A 182 40.30 -10.49 13.49
N VAL A 183 39.77 -10.51 12.26
CA VAL A 183 40.15 -11.48 11.21
C VAL A 183 41.63 -11.33 10.85
N ASN A 184 42.12 -10.09 10.71
CA ASN A 184 43.53 -9.82 10.43
C ASN A 184 44.46 -10.27 11.58
N ALA A 185 43.96 -10.31 12.81
CA ALA A 185 44.67 -10.87 13.96
C ALA A 185 44.51 -12.40 14.11
N GLY A 186 43.83 -13.06 13.18
CA GLY A 186 43.61 -14.51 13.18
C GLY A 186 42.46 -14.98 14.06
N VAL A 187 41.61 -14.07 14.56
CA VAL A 187 40.42 -14.40 15.36
C VAL A 187 39.23 -14.62 14.41
N THR A 188 38.81 -15.86 14.24
CA THR A 188 37.70 -16.23 13.34
C THR A 188 36.44 -16.56 14.12
N GLY A 189 35.27 -16.18 13.62
CA GLY A 189 33.98 -16.49 14.25
C GLY A 189 33.65 -15.64 15.47
N ALA A 190 34.22 -14.43 15.57
CA ALA A 190 33.82 -13.44 16.56
C ALA A 190 32.39 -12.97 16.30
N GLU A 191 31.57 -12.85 17.36
CA GLU A 191 30.27 -12.21 17.33
C GLU A 191 30.43 -10.78 17.84
N ILE A 192 30.11 -9.79 17.01
CA ILE A 192 30.15 -8.36 17.37
C ILE A 192 28.71 -7.85 17.39
N ARG A 193 28.31 -7.21 18.49
CA ARG A 193 26.99 -6.59 18.62
C ARG A 193 27.11 -5.16 19.10
N LEU A 194 26.48 -4.23 18.39
CA LEU A 194 26.43 -2.84 18.80
C LEU A 194 25.25 -2.64 19.73
N THR A 195 25.51 -2.61 21.05
CA THR A 195 24.46 -2.69 22.07
C THR A 195 24.13 -1.35 22.72
N GLN A 196 24.98 -0.33 22.59
CA GLN A 196 24.71 0.99 23.15
C GLN A 196 25.26 2.11 22.28
N ALA A 197 24.47 3.16 22.09
CA ALA A 197 24.84 4.41 21.46
C ALA A 197 24.61 5.57 22.44
N ARG A 198 25.49 6.57 22.40
CA ARG A 198 25.39 7.79 23.22
C ARG A 198 25.56 9.04 22.38
N ALA A 199 24.78 10.06 22.68
CA ALA A 199 24.89 11.38 22.09
C ALA A 199 24.90 12.47 23.17
N ARG A 200 25.36 13.67 22.83
CA ARG A 200 25.40 14.82 23.73
C ARG A 200 24.83 16.05 23.03
N ILE A 201 24.20 16.93 23.81
CA ILE A 201 23.60 18.16 23.27
C ILE A 201 24.60 19.09 22.58
N ASP A 202 25.88 19.03 22.96
CA ASP A 202 26.95 19.90 22.47
C ASP A 202 27.73 19.33 21.27
N ARG A 203 27.28 18.21 20.71
CA ARG A 203 27.95 17.50 19.61
C ARG A 203 26.96 16.85 18.66
N ASP A 204 27.25 16.93 17.37
CA ASP A 204 26.48 16.20 16.36
C ASP A 204 26.90 14.73 16.28
N GLY A 205 25.93 13.86 16.04
CA GLY A 205 26.15 12.42 15.85
C GLY A 205 26.42 11.64 17.14
N LEU A 206 27.10 10.51 16.99
CA LEU A 206 27.40 9.56 18.05
C LEU A 206 28.64 9.97 18.84
N SER A 207 28.47 10.39 20.08
CA SER A 207 29.59 10.61 21.00
C SER A 207 30.32 9.32 21.37
N ARG A 208 29.58 8.20 21.45
CA ARG A 208 30.12 6.86 21.75
C ARG A 208 29.19 5.76 21.21
N VAL A 209 29.79 4.72 20.64
CA VAL A 209 29.15 3.41 20.39
C VAL A 209 29.83 2.35 21.25
N VAL A 210 29.07 1.42 21.80
CA VAL A 210 29.58 0.27 22.55
C VAL A 210 29.37 -0.98 21.72
N ALA A 211 30.46 -1.69 21.47
CA ALA A 211 30.48 -2.97 20.77
C ALA A 211 30.81 -4.07 21.77
N ASP A 212 29.86 -4.98 22.02
CA ASP A 212 30.12 -6.20 22.79
C ASP A 212 30.66 -7.26 21.83
N ILE A 213 31.89 -7.73 22.10
CA ILE A 213 32.63 -8.67 21.25
C ILE A 213 32.77 -9.99 22.00
N THR A 214 32.19 -11.05 21.44
CA THR A 214 32.30 -12.41 21.96
C THR A 214 33.20 -13.24 21.04
N VAL A 215 34.24 -13.82 21.62
CA VAL A 215 35.23 -14.66 20.95
C VAL A 215 35.40 -15.98 21.70
N ASP A 216 36.05 -16.97 21.09
CA ASP A 216 36.48 -18.16 21.81
C ASP A 216 37.37 -17.76 23.00
N PRO A 217 37.23 -18.37 24.19
CA PRO A 217 38.11 -18.10 25.33
C PRO A 217 39.62 -18.15 25.02
N ALA A 218 40.04 -18.94 24.03
CA ALA A 218 41.44 -19.01 23.59
C ALA A 218 41.92 -17.76 22.84
N ASP A 219 41.00 -17.01 22.23
CA ASP A 219 41.28 -15.87 21.35
C ASP A 219 41.12 -14.51 22.05
N VAL A 220 40.76 -14.48 23.33
CA VAL A 220 40.52 -13.23 24.10
C VAL A 220 41.73 -12.30 24.06
N ASP A 221 42.95 -12.83 24.24
CA ASP A 221 44.18 -12.03 24.20
C ASP A 221 44.49 -11.53 22.78
N SER A 222 44.25 -12.34 21.76
CA SER A 222 44.41 -11.99 20.34
C SER A 222 43.43 -10.89 19.93
N ALA A 223 42.16 -11.00 20.35
CA ALA A 223 41.14 -9.99 20.12
C ALA A 223 41.49 -8.67 20.83
N ALA A 224 42.01 -8.75 22.06
CA ALA A 224 42.45 -7.57 22.79
C ALA A 224 43.70 -6.92 22.15
N ALA A 225 44.59 -7.69 21.54
CA ALA A 225 45.70 -7.16 20.77
C ALA A 225 45.20 -6.46 19.50
N ALA A 226 44.32 -7.11 18.73
CA ALA A 226 43.72 -6.55 17.51
C ALA A 226 43.05 -5.19 17.74
N MET A 227 42.25 -5.06 18.80
CA MET A 227 41.60 -3.79 19.14
C MET A 227 42.61 -2.71 19.59
N ARG A 228 43.73 -3.08 20.22
CA ARG A 228 44.80 -2.12 20.56
C ARG A 228 45.56 -1.69 19.31
N ASP A 229 45.84 -2.62 18.40
CA ASP A 229 46.50 -2.31 17.13
C ASP A 229 45.62 -1.39 16.28
N LEU A 230 44.31 -1.68 16.21
CA LEU A 230 43.34 -0.80 15.55
C LEU A 230 43.27 0.58 16.21
N ARG A 231 43.39 0.68 17.54
CA ARG A 231 43.47 1.97 18.26
C ARG A 231 44.73 2.76 17.91
N ASP A 232 45.86 2.06 17.82
CA ASP A 232 47.19 2.65 17.74
C ASP A 232 47.68 2.86 16.29
N ALA A 233 46.97 2.34 15.29
CA ALA A 233 47.25 2.60 13.88
C ALA A 233 47.19 4.12 13.59
N GLU A 234 48.31 4.69 13.15
CA GLU A 234 48.42 6.10 12.78
C GLU A 234 47.66 6.38 11.48
N SER A 235 46.95 7.50 11.41
CA SER A 235 46.37 8.03 10.17
C SER A 235 47.52 8.34 9.21
N GLY A 236 47.63 7.57 8.12
CA GLY A 236 48.68 7.76 7.11
C GLY A 236 48.62 9.17 6.53
N THR A 237 49.57 10.02 6.92
CA THR A 237 49.91 11.25 6.20
C THR A 237 50.85 10.87 5.05
N GLU A 238 50.30 10.55 3.88
CA GLU A 238 51.01 10.75 2.62
C GLU A 238 50.35 11.94 1.91
N ASP A 239 50.88 13.15 2.14
CA ASP A 239 50.64 14.32 1.30
C ASP A 239 51.18 14.04 -0.12
N PRO A 240 50.37 14.01 -1.18
CA PRO A 240 50.88 14.30 -2.51
C PRO A 240 50.90 15.82 -2.68
N GLU A 241 52.07 16.35 -3.06
CA GLU A 241 52.27 17.78 -3.35
C GLU A 241 51.18 18.35 -4.29
N PRO A 242 50.71 19.60 -4.09
CA PRO A 242 49.70 20.18 -4.94
C PRO A 242 50.32 20.62 -6.27
N GLU A 243 50.01 19.90 -7.36
CA GLU A 243 50.22 20.44 -8.71
C GLU A 243 49.17 21.52 -9.01
N GLU A 244 49.67 22.69 -9.41
CA GLU A 244 48.90 23.82 -9.91
C GLU A 244 48.08 23.43 -11.16
N SER A 245 46.76 23.65 -11.15
CA SER A 245 46.03 23.92 -12.39
C SER A 245 44.69 24.65 -12.16
N THR A 246 44.70 25.93 -12.55
CA THR A 246 43.68 26.69 -13.31
C THR A 246 42.19 26.68 -12.90
N GLU A 247 41.74 27.90 -12.58
CA GLU A 247 40.34 28.37 -12.51
C GLU A 247 39.46 27.94 -13.69
N ALA A 248 38.25 27.44 -13.38
CA ALA A 248 37.06 27.47 -14.24
C ALA A 248 35.78 27.36 -13.35
N PRO A 249 34.63 27.89 -13.81
CA PRO A 249 33.65 28.54 -12.94
C PRO A 249 32.61 27.61 -12.31
N GLU A 250 32.08 28.08 -11.18
CA GLU A 250 30.92 27.55 -10.45
C GLU A 250 29.71 27.35 -11.38
N GLN A 251 29.29 26.10 -11.53
CA GLN A 251 27.94 25.73 -11.93
C GLN A 251 27.42 24.75 -10.88
N GLU A 252 26.48 25.23 -10.06
CA GLU A 252 25.58 24.40 -9.29
C GLU A 252 24.74 23.56 -10.27
N THR A 253 24.98 22.25 -10.26
CA THR A 253 24.05 21.27 -10.81
C THR A 253 23.80 20.20 -9.77
N ASP A 254 22.61 20.27 -9.15
CA ASP A 254 21.96 19.15 -8.48
C ASP A 254 21.98 17.95 -9.42
N SER A 255 22.77 16.95 -9.06
CA SER A 255 22.70 15.62 -9.67
C SER A 255 22.89 14.58 -8.58
N ILE A 256 21.75 14.00 -8.18
CA ILE A 256 21.67 12.78 -7.40
C ILE A 256 22.15 11.66 -8.32
N THR A 257 23.44 11.34 -8.25
CA THR A 257 23.97 10.07 -8.75
C THR A 257 24.40 9.25 -7.56
N ALA A 258 23.71 8.13 -7.34
CA ALA A 258 24.18 7.05 -6.49
C ALA A 258 25.59 6.67 -6.94
N GLN A 259 26.59 7.00 -6.13
CA GLN A 259 27.93 6.45 -6.28
C GLN A 259 27.83 4.97 -5.96
N SER A 260 28.10 4.15 -6.97
CA SER A 260 28.48 2.76 -6.80
C SER A 260 29.85 2.76 -6.13
N ASP A 261 29.90 2.31 -4.88
CA ASP A 261 31.13 2.05 -4.15
C ASP A 261 31.79 0.78 -4.69
N ASP A 262 32.53 0.93 -5.80
CA ASP A 262 33.53 -0.05 -6.28
C ASP A 262 34.91 0.64 -6.35
N GLN A 263 35.36 1.21 -5.23
CA GLN A 263 36.78 1.54 -4.99
C GLN A 263 37.28 0.84 -3.72
N GLU A 264 37.59 -0.43 -3.88
CA GLU A 264 38.27 -1.27 -2.88
C GLU A 264 39.76 -0.88 -2.83
N GLY A 265 40.06 0.18 -2.09
CA GLY A 265 41.43 0.64 -1.86
C GLY A 265 41.48 1.98 -1.13
N ASP A 266 41.82 1.93 0.17
CA ASP A 266 42.20 3.06 1.04
C ASP A 266 41.12 3.72 1.93
N ARG A 267 40.18 2.93 2.48
CA ARG A 267 39.33 3.42 3.59
C ARG A 267 40.09 3.36 4.91
N THR A 268 40.30 4.51 5.57
CA THR A 268 40.85 4.54 6.94
C THR A 268 39.80 4.01 7.93
N PRO A 269 40.07 2.93 8.69
CA PRO A 269 39.10 2.36 9.62
C PRO A 269 38.63 3.37 10.68
N LEU A 270 37.35 3.34 11.01
CA LEU A 270 36.67 4.23 11.96
C LEU A 270 36.67 5.72 11.56
N SER A 271 36.95 6.03 10.29
CA SER A 271 36.89 7.40 9.76
C SER A 271 35.48 7.77 9.25
N TYR A 272 34.49 7.75 10.16
CA TYR A 272 33.09 8.07 9.86
C TYR A 272 32.67 9.43 10.46
N PRO A 273 32.18 10.39 9.65
CA PRO A 273 31.69 11.67 10.15
C PRO A 273 30.61 11.50 11.23
N GLY A 274 30.81 12.13 12.39
CA GLY A 274 29.91 12.03 13.54
C GLY A 274 30.11 10.81 14.44
N LEU A 275 31.06 9.91 14.14
CA LEU A 275 31.50 8.90 15.09
C LEU A 275 32.59 9.47 16.01
N GLY A 276 32.28 9.64 17.30
CA GLY A 276 33.22 10.15 18.29
C GLY A 276 34.17 9.09 18.85
N SER A 277 33.65 7.94 19.28
CA SER A 277 34.47 6.82 19.76
C SER A 277 33.70 5.49 19.77
N VAL A 278 34.43 4.38 19.68
CA VAL A 278 33.91 3.02 19.87
C VAL A 278 34.51 2.42 21.13
N GLU A 279 33.68 1.88 22.01
CA GLU A 279 34.08 1.13 23.21
C GLU A 279 33.88 -0.36 22.93
N ALA A 280 34.97 -1.06 22.61
CA ALA A 280 35.00 -2.49 22.39
C ALA A 280 35.10 -3.23 23.73
N ARG A 281 34.04 -3.94 24.11
CA ARG A 281 33.96 -4.75 25.32
C ARG A 281 34.11 -6.23 24.96
N ILE A 282 35.27 -6.79 25.25
CA ILE A 282 35.53 -8.21 24.97
C ILE A 282 34.99 -9.06 26.12
N THR A 283 34.14 -10.04 25.83
CA THR A 283 33.58 -10.96 26.83
C THR A 283 34.71 -11.69 27.57
N ASN A 284 34.75 -11.57 28.91
CA ASN A 284 35.84 -12.04 29.78
C ASN A 284 37.22 -11.40 29.52
N GLY A 285 37.27 -10.32 28.74
CA GLY A 285 38.48 -9.59 28.38
C GLY A 285 38.47 -8.14 28.85
N PRO A 286 39.42 -7.32 28.35
CA PRO A 286 39.47 -5.89 28.63
C PRO A 286 38.43 -5.10 27.83
N VAL A 287 38.13 -3.89 28.31
CA VAL A 287 37.41 -2.87 27.55
C VAL A 287 38.43 -1.94 26.89
N ILE A 288 38.32 -1.74 25.59
CA ILE A 288 39.25 -0.94 24.78
C ILE A 288 38.47 0.17 24.09
N ARG A 289 38.98 1.41 24.18
CA ARG A 289 38.35 2.57 23.56
C ARG A 289 39.13 3.02 22.33
N LEU A 290 38.44 3.08 21.20
CA LEU A 290 38.91 3.50 19.89
C LEU A 290 38.33 4.89 19.61
N GLN A 291 39.14 5.85 19.16
CA GLN A 291 38.63 7.16 18.77
C GLN A 291 38.13 7.11 17.32
N GLY A 292 37.05 7.83 17.02
CA GLY A 292 36.69 8.08 15.63
C GLY A 292 37.75 8.95 14.96
N ARG A 293 37.97 8.72 13.66
CA ARG A 293 39.09 9.32 12.91
C ARG A 293 38.67 10.35 11.87
N ALA A 294 37.38 10.51 11.62
CA ALA A 294 36.90 11.52 10.70
C ALA A 294 37.23 12.93 11.22
N GLU A 295 37.64 13.81 10.31
CA GLU A 295 37.80 15.22 10.65
C GLU A 295 36.45 15.82 11.06
N PRO A 296 36.41 16.71 12.07
CA PRO A 296 35.21 17.45 12.39
C PRO A 296 34.78 18.29 11.19
N ASP A 297 33.49 18.24 10.85
CA ASP A 297 32.93 19.12 9.84
C ASP A 297 33.22 20.59 10.16
N ARG A 298 33.60 21.34 9.13
CA ARG A 298 33.73 22.79 9.26
C ARG A 298 32.36 23.39 9.60
N PRO A 299 32.27 24.39 10.50
CA PRO A 299 31.00 25.05 10.79
C PRO A 299 30.45 25.70 9.51
N GLY A 300 29.48 25.04 8.88
CA GLY A 300 28.73 25.55 7.74
C GLY A 300 27.51 26.35 8.20
N PRO A 301 26.89 27.14 7.30
CA PRO A 301 25.56 27.66 7.57
C PRO A 301 24.60 26.49 7.84
N ILE A 302 23.88 26.54 8.96
CA ILE A 302 22.83 25.57 9.27
C ILE A 302 21.77 25.71 8.17
N SER A 303 21.56 24.65 7.39
CA SER A 303 20.47 24.62 6.41
C SER A 303 19.15 24.83 7.13
N GLY A 304 18.31 25.71 6.59
CA GLY A 304 16.97 25.92 7.13
C GLY A 304 16.17 24.63 7.05
N ARG A 305 15.29 24.40 8.03
CA ARG A 305 14.36 23.26 8.00
C ARG A 305 13.55 23.32 6.69
N PRO A 306 13.58 22.25 5.86
CA PRO A 306 12.72 22.15 4.68
C PRO A 306 11.25 22.38 5.04
N GLY A 307 10.47 22.95 4.14
CA GLY A 307 9.04 23.14 4.36
C GLY A 307 8.66 24.25 5.36
N GLY A 308 9.63 25.03 5.85
CA GLY A 308 9.38 26.12 6.81
C GLY A 308 8.60 27.34 6.27
N GLY A 309 8.01 27.27 5.07
CA GLY A 309 7.22 28.34 4.47
C GLY A 309 5.85 28.52 5.16
N ALA A 310 5.16 29.62 4.87
CA ALA A 310 3.77 29.78 5.29
C ALA A 310 2.86 28.90 4.43
N LYS A 311 1.98 28.11 5.06
CA LYS A 311 0.91 27.37 4.40
C LYS A 311 -0.30 28.30 4.24
N LYS A 312 -0.57 28.75 3.03
CA LYS A 312 -1.65 29.72 2.75
C LYS A 312 -3.03 29.09 2.80
N ASP A 313 -3.10 27.81 2.44
CA ASP A 313 -4.34 27.08 2.25
C ASP A 313 -4.56 26.06 3.38
N LEU A 314 -3.90 26.21 4.54
CA LEU A 314 -4.09 25.32 5.68
C LEU A 314 -5.52 25.44 6.22
N ASP A 315 -6.29 24.37 6.11
CA ASP A 315 -7.64 24.21 6.64
C ASP A 315 -7.75 22.90 7.45
N LEU A 316 -8.83 22.75 8.21
CA LEU A 316 -9.18 21.52 8.89
C LEU A 316 -9.40 20.41 7.86
N SER A 317 -10.14 20.67 6.78
CA SER A 317 -10.42 19.68 5.72
C SER A 317 -9.16 19.04 5.14
N ASN A 318 -8.05 19.78 5.07
CA ASN A 318 -6.82 19.33 4.43
C ASN A 318 -5.62 19.07 5.36
N LEU A 319 -5.82 18.94 6.68
CA LEU A 319 -4.72 18.78 7.65
C LEU A 319 -3.69 17.70 7.28
N TYR A 320 -4.13 16.56 6.76
CA TYR A 320 -3.26 15.42 6.42
C TYR A 320 -2.91 15.33 4.94
N THR A 321 -2.90 16.47 4.25
CA THR A 321 -2.51 16.58 2.83
C THR A 321 -1.18 17.33 2.69
N THR A 322 -0.64 17.40 1.47
CA THR A 322 0.56 18.18 1.12
C THR A 322 0.39 19.70 1.27
N GLU A 323 -0.86 20.18 1.31
CA GLU A 323 -1.22 21.57 1.59
C GLU A 323 -1.36 21.85 3.10
N GLY A 324 -1.53 20.78 3.90
CA GLY A 324 -1.66 20.85 5.35
C GLY A 324 -0.36 20.59 6.11
N PHE A 325 -0.40 19.62 7.03
CA PHE A 325 0.70 19.19 7.89
C PHE A 325 1.84 18.53 7.14
N LEU A 326 1.52 17.87 6.04
CA LEU A 326 2.50 17.22 5.18
C LEU A 326 2.96 18.22 4.12
N GLY A 327 4.04 17.89 3.44
CA GLY A 327 4.48 18.60 2.26
C GLY A 327 5.11 17.65 1.27
N GLY A 328 5.23 18.11 0.03
CA GLY A 328 5.68 17.31 -1.11
C GLY A 328 4.69 17.50 -2.26
N ASP A 329 5.03 17.04 -3.45
CA ASP A 329 4.12 16.96 -4.60
C ASP A 329 4.71 15.96 -5.62
N PRO A 330 4.00 14.89 -6.02
CA PRO A 330 2.65 14.46 -5.62
C PRO A 330 2.61 13.58 -4.36
N ILE A 331 3.78 13.17 -3.84
CA ILE A 331 3.91 12.32 -2.65
C ILE A 331 4.32 13.19 -1.46
N PRO A 332 3.71 13.00 -0.27
CA PRO A 332 4.14 13.71 0.94
C PRO A 332 5.52 13.22 1.38
N ASP A 333 6.58 13.96 1.06
CA ASP A 333 7.99 13.65 1.34
C ASP A 333 8.55 14.39 2.57
N ARG A 334 7.71 15.17 3.24
CA ARG A 334 8.08 15.94 4.43
C ARG A 334 6.90 16.15 5.37
N VAL A 335 7.23 16.43 6.63
CA VAL A 335 6.31 16.94 7.65
C VAL A 335 6.63 18.43 7.87
N ASP A 336 5.71 19.30 7.45
CA ASP A 336 5.83 20.76 7.43
C ASP A 336 5.39 21.42 8.75
N VAL A 337 5.09 20.61 9.77
CA VAL A 337 4.70 21.07 11.10
C VAL A 337 5.71 20.73 12.19
N MET A 338 5.67 21.51 13.26
CA MET A 338 6.34 21.24 14.52
C MET A 338 5.31 21.08 15.63
N LEU A 339 5.41 19.98 16.37
CA LEU A 339 4.55 19.71 17.52
C LEU A 339 5.10 20.44 18.75
N VAL A 340 4.26 21.25 19.38
CA VAL A 340 4.63 22.10 20.52
C VAL A 340 3.70 21.80 21.70
N PRO A 341 4.07 20.84 22.57
CA PRO A 341 3.25 20.48 23.73
C PRO A 341 3.35 21.51 24.85
N GLY A 342 2.22 21.68 25.56
CA GLY A 342 2.11 22.32 26.88
C GLY A 342 2.52 21.37 28.02
N SER A 343 1.97 21.57 29.22
CA SER A 343 2.31 20.77 30.41
C SER A 343 1.27 19.73 30.85
N SER A 344 0.05 19.75 30.31
CA SER A 344 -1.01 18.78 30.63
C SER A 344 -1.90 18.51 29.40
N GLY A 345 -2.55 17.34 29.33
CA GLY A 345 -3.46 16.95 28.24
C GLY A 345 -2.72 16.63 26.94
N ILE A 346 -1.54 16.01 27.05
CA ILE A 346 -0.62 15.74 25.94
C ILE A 346 -0.34 14.24 25.76
N GLU A 347 -1.04 13.36 26.47
CA GLU A 347 -0.80 11.91 26.53
C GLU A 347 -0.97 11.23 25.16
N GLY A 348 -1.83 11.78 24.30
CA GLY A 348 -2.05 11.36 22.91
C GLY A 348 -1.02 11.88 21.90
N LEU A 349 -0.02 12.67 22.33
CA LEU A 349 0.99 13.25 21.44
C LEU A 349 1.79 12.19 20.66
N PRO A 350 2.15 11.03 21.25
CA PRO A 350 2.79 9.96 20.49
C PRO A 350 1.93 9.40 19.36
N ASP A 351 0.61 9.39 19.50
CA ASP A 351 -0.30 8.89 18.46
C ASP A 351 -0.34 9.86 17.27
N LEU A 352 -0.40 11.18 17.54
CA LEU A 352 -0.31 12.21 16.50
C LEU A 352 1.04 12.15 15.78
N ALA A 353 2.14 12.05 16.52
CA ALA A 353 3.48 11.99 15.95
C ALA A 353 3.68 10.72 15.10
N GLY A 354 3.23 9.56 15.61
CA GLY A 354 3.26 8.29 14.87
C GLY A 354 2.47 8.36 13.58
N ARG A 355 1.27 8.96 13.61
CA ARG A 355 0.49 9.21 12.40
C ARG A 355 1.22 10.09 11.38
N LEU A 356 1.83 11.18 11.82
CA LEU A 356 2.59 12.07 10.92
C LEU A 356 3.77 11.34 10.28
N GLY A 357 4.42 10.44 11.02
CA GLY A 357 5.42 9.53 10.48
C GLY A 357 4.84 8.63 9.41
N LEU A 358 3.76 7.90 9.73
CA LEU A 358 3.06 6.94 8.86
C LEU A 358 2.58 7.55 7.54
N GLU A 359 2.01 8.75 7.61
CA GLU A 359 1.42 9.41 6.43
C GLU A 359 2.46 10.22 5.63
N SER A 360 3.76 10.07 5.93
CA SER A 360 4.86 10.75 5.25
C SER A 360 5.92 9.78 4.74
N THR A 361 6.57 10.13 3.63
CA THR A 361 7.77 9.44 3.11
C THR A 361 9.06 10.15 3.51
N GLY A 362 8.96 11.13 4.41
CA GLY A 362 10.09 11.80 5.03
C GLY A 362 9.64 12.73 6.14
N PHE A 363 10.46 12.89 7.18
CA PHE A 363 10.24 13.88 8.23
C PHE A 363 11.57 14.37 8.82
N VAL A 364 11.53 15.51 9.50
CA VAL A 364 12.71 16.16 10.09
C VAL A 364 12.64 16.04 11.60
N VAL A 365 13.70 15.49 12.20
CA VAL A 365 13.93 15.48 13.65
C VAL A 365 14.73 16.74 14.02
N PRO A 366 14.30 17.56 15.00
CA PRO A 366 13.17 17.33 15.90
C PRO A 366 11.80 17.62 15.28
N LEU A 367 10.86 16.69 15.46
CA LEU A 367 9.45 16.94 15.19
C LEU A 367 8.79 17.67 16.37
N VAL A 368 9.27 17.41 17.59
CA VAL A 368 8.67 17.89 18.84
C VAL A 368 9.60 18.89 19.53
N GLN A 369 9.04 20.04 19.90
CA GLN A 369 9.74 21.05 20.69
C GLN A 369 8.82 21.58 21.81
N PRO A 370 9.13 21.29 23.10
CA PRO A 370 8.33 21.78 24.21
C PRO A 370 8.17 23.30 24.19
N ALA A 371 6.96 23.79 24.52
CA ALA A 371 6.66 25.22 24.46
C ALA A 371 7.66 26.08 25.26
N ALA A 372 8.14 25.56 26.39
CA ALA A 372 9.08 26.23 27.29
C ALA A 372 10.47 26.50 26.66
N THR A 373 10.90 25.69 25.69
CA THR A 373 12.25 25.78 25.08
C THR A 373 12.25 26.49 23.72
N LEU A 374 11.07 26.89 23.21
CA LEU A 374 10.94 27.47 21.87
C LEU A 374 10.95 29.01 21.90
N ASP A 375 12.06 29.68 21.62
CA ASP A 375 12.12 31.16 21.76
C ASP A 375 11.45 31.97 20.65
N ARG A 376 11.51 31.49 19.40
CA ARG A 376 11.07 32.25 18.21
C ARG A 376 10.02 31.45 17.41
N PRO A 377 8.74 31.49 17.79
CA PRO A 377 7.71 30.71 17.11
C PRO A 377 7.56 31.10 15.63
N GLY A 378 7.62 32.39 15.29
CA GLY A 378 7.48 32.85 13.90
C GLY A 378 8.62 32.45 12.95
N SER A 379 9.77 31.99 13.46
CA SER A 379 10.86 31.44 12.64
C SER A 379 10.79 29.93 12.45
N GLN A 380 9.87 29.24 13.14
CA GLN A 380 9.64 27.81 12.97
C GLN A 380 8.67 27.52 11.82
N PRO A 381 8.56 26.26 11.37
CA PRO A 381 7.45 25.83 10.52
C PRO A 381 6.08 26.06 11.20
N THR A 382 5.00 25.70 10.51
CA THR A 382 3.66 25.76 11.07
C THR A 382 3.61 25.02 12.42
N LEU A 383 3.11 25.68 13.46
CA LEU A 383 3.07 25.11 14.80
C LEU A 383 1.76 24.37 15.03
N VAL A 384 1.86 23.20 15.65
CA VAL A 384 0.73 22.48 16.24
C VAL A 384 0.88 22.58 17.75
N LEU A 385 0.13 23.50 18.34
CA LEU A 385 0.13 23.76 19.77
C LEU A 385 -0.82 22.78 20.46
N VAL A 386 -0.30 21.97 21.38
CA VAL A 386 -1.07 20.86 21.98
C VAL A 386 -1.15 21.01 23.50
N GLY A 387 -2.31 20.69 24.07
CA GLY A 387 -2.53 20.56 25.50
C GLY A 387 -3.00 21.84 26.20
N THR A 388 -3.00 21.80 27.51
CA THR A 388 -3.24 22.96 28.39
C THR A 388 -1.90 23.50 28.93
N GLU A 389 -1.93 24.70 29.51
CA GLU A 389 -0.74 25.37 30.07
C GLU A 389 0.39 25.58 29.03
N ASN A 390 0.00 25.79 27.78
CA ASN A 390 0.92 26.10 26.70
C ASN A 390 1.01 27.63 26.54
N ARG A 391 2.18 28.21 26.82
CA ARG A 391 2.38 29.68 26.78
C ARG A 391 1.96 30.34 25.46
N PHE A 392 1.99 29.61 24.35
CA PHE A 392 1.60 30.13 23.04
C PHE A 392 0.09 30.11 22.87
N ILE A 393 -0.58 29.09 23.39
CA ILE A 393 -2.05 29.04 23.46
C ILE A 393 -2.55 30.16 24.37
N ASP A 394 -1.92 30.36 25.53
CA ASP A 394 -2.26 31.46 26.46
C ASP A 394 -2.12 32.84 25.77
N GLN A 395 -1.04 33.05 25.00
CA GLN A 395 -0.83 34.27 24.23
C GLN A 395 -1.94 34.50 23.18
N LEU A 396 -2.38 33.44 22.48
CA LEU A 396 -3.45 33.53 21.50
C LEU A 396 -4.80 33.83 22.17
N ALA A 397 -5.07 33.23 23.33
CA ALA A 397 -6.26 33.49 24.13
C ALA A 397 -6.28 34.93 24.66
N ASP A 398 -5.17 35.41 25.23
CA ASP A 398 -5.00 36.78 25.73
C ASP A 398 -5.17 37.83 24.60
N SER A 399 -4.81 37.48 23.37
CA SER A 399 -5.01 38.31 22.18
C SER A 399 -6.43 38.25 21.60
N GLY A 400 -7.29 37.36 22.11
CA GLY A 400 -8.66 37.15 21.65
C GLY A 400 -8.77 36.41 20.31
N LEU A 401 -7.71 35.72 19.87
CA LEU A 401 -7.72 34.92 18.65
C LEU A 401 -8.36 33.53 18.86
N ILE A 402 -8.43 33.08 20.11
CA ILE A 402 -9.15 31.88 20.54
C ILE A 402 -9.94 32.20 21.83
N ASP A 403 -11.05 31.50 22.06
CA ASP A 403 -11.89 31.67 23.25
C ASP A 403 -12.03 30.37 24.04
N ILE A 404 -11.02 30.07 24.86
CA ILE A 404 -11.00 28.89 25.72
C ILE A 404 -12.05 29.00 26.84
N ALA A 405 -12.38 30.23 27.26
CA ALA A 405 -13.31 30.48 28.35
C ALA A 405 -14.77 30.15 27.98
N ALA A 406 -15.08 30.09 26.68
CA ALA A 406 -16.38 29.67 26.17
C ALA A 406 -16.60 28.14 26.21
N LEU A 407 -15.55 27.35 26.38
CA LEU A 407 -15.62 25.88 26.39
C LEU A 407 -16.23 25.35 27.69
N GLU A 408 -17.04 24.32 27.58
CA GLU A 408 -17.57 23.55 28.72
C GLU A 408 -16.50 22.58 29.29
N PRO A 409 -16.58 22.17 30.57
CA PRO A 409 -15.69 21.14 31.12
C PRO A 409 -15.72 19.84 30.31
N GLY A 410 -14.54 19.29 30.01
CA GLY A 410 -14.37 18.14 29.11
C GLY A 410 -14.53 18.45 27.61
N GLU A 411 -14.83 19.70 27.22
CA GLU A 411 -14.89 20.11 25.83
C GLU A 411 -13.49 20.46 25.29
N GLY A 412 -13.20 19.93 24.10
CA GLY A 412 -11.95 20.15 23.38
C GLY A 412 -12.11 21.14 22.22
N LEU A 413 -11.05 21.87 21.91
CA LEU A 413 -10.96 22.84 20.84
C LEU A 413 -9.88 22.42 19.84
N ILE A 414 -10.26 22.33 18.56
CA ILE A 414 -9.36 22.17 17.43
C ILE A 414 -9.60 23.37 16.52
N GLN A 415 -8.65 24.30 16.47
CA GLN A 415 -8.82 25.54 15.74
C GLN A 415 -7.55 25.93 15.00
N ILE A 416 -7.68 26.27 13.73
CA ILE A 416 -6.63 26.95 12.98
C ILE A 416 -6.71 28.44 13.33
N VAL A 417 -5.58 28.99 13.74
CA VAL A 417 -5.41 30.42 13.96
C VAL A 417 -4.54 30.97 12.83
N PRO A 418 -5.14 31.66 11.84
CA PRO A 418 -4.38 32.36 10.81
C PRO A 418 -3.49 33.43 11.45
N ASP A 419 -2.31 33.66 10.89
CA ASP A 419 -1.38 34.71 11.33
C ASP A 419 -1.03 34.67 12.85
N ALA A 420 -1.02 33.46 13.44
CA ALA A 420 -0.81 33.26 14.88
C ALA A 420 0.51 33.87 15.40
N PHE A 421 1.61 33.67 14.66
CA PHE A 421 2.95 34.17 15.01
C PHE A 421 3.63 34.84 13.82
N GLY A 422 3.04 35.94 13.34
CA GLY A 422 3.49 36.64 12.14
C GLY A 422 2.55 36.33 10.98
N SER A 423 3.06 35.85 9.84
CA SER A 423 2.23 35.54 8.67
C SER A 423 1.94 34.04 8.50
N LYS A 424 2.15 33.24 9.55
CA LYS A 424 1.98 31.77 9.51
C LYS A 424 0.80 31.37 10.38
N SER A 425 -0.03 30.49 9.84
CA SER A 425 -1.09 29.82 10.59
C SER A 425 -0.50 28.87 11.64
N SER A 426 -1.29 28.55 12.66
CA SER A 426 -0.96 27.49 13.64
C SER A 426 -2.23 26.72 13.99
N LEU A 427 -2.10 25.42 14.22
CA LEU A 427 -3.20 24.63 14.78
C LEU A 427 -3.13 24.68 16.31
N VAL A 428 -4.25 25.00 16.95
CA VAL A 428 -4.45 24.93 18.40
C VAL A 428 -5.28 23.70 18.69
N VAL A 429 -4.75 22.80 19.52
CA VAL A 429 -5.42 21.60 20.03
C VAL A 429 -5.39 21.65 21.55
N THR A 430 -6.49 22.10 22.16
CA THR A 430 -6.59 22.38 23.60
C THR A 430 -7.98 22.05 24.12
N GLY A 431 -8.30 22.41 25.36
CA GLY A 431 -9.64 22.23 25.93
C GLY A 431 -9.84 23.10 27.17
N HIS A 432 -11.04 23.08 27.72
CA HIS A 432 -11.33 23.76 29.00
C HIS A 432 -10.43 23.23 30.13
N ASP A 433 -10.19 21.92 30.10
CA ASP A 433 -9.40 21.17 31.07
C ASP A 433 -8.57 20.08 30.36
N GLU A 434 -7.79 19.33 31.14
CA GLU A 434 -6.96 18.22 30.67
C GLU A 434 -7.77 17.17 29.87
N VAL A 435 -9.00 16.88 30.29
CA VAL A 435 -9.87 15.89 29.65
C VAL A 435 -10.31 16.37 28.27
N GLY A 436 -10.73 17.64 28.16
CA GLY A 436 -11.09 18.25 26.89
C GLY A 436 -9.91 18.34 25.92
N ALA A 437 -8.72 18.72 26.41
CA ALA A 437 -7.50 18.78 25.61
C ALA A 437 -7.08 17.39 25.08
N LEU A 438 -7.15 16.36 25.92
CA LEU A 438 -6.88 14.99 25.51
C LEU A 438 -7.87 14.52 24.45
N ARG A 439 -9.18 14.79 24.64
CA ARG A 439 -10.21 14.43 23.68
C ARG A 439 -10.02 15.10 22.31
N ALA A 440 -9.61 16.39 22.29
CA ALA A 440 -9.28 17.09 21.06
C ALA A 440 -8.07 16.47 20.36
N LEU A 441 -7.01 16.16 21.11
CA LEU A 441 -5.81 15.54 20.59
C LEU A 441 -6.08 14.14 20.02
N GLU A 442 -6.89 13.33 20.71
CA GLU A 442 -7.35 12.03 20.22
C GLU A 442 -8.12 12.16 18.90
N GLN A 443 -9.00 13.16 18.75
CA GLN A 443 -9.70 13.38 17.48
C GLN A 443 -8.70 13.64 16.34
N VAL A 444 -7.76 14.57 16.56
CA VAL A 444 -6.76 14.93 15.55
C VAL A 444 -5.90 13.72 15.20
N ALA A 445 -5.40 12.99 16.20
CA ALA A 445 -4.53 11.84 16.00
C ALA A 445 -5.25 10.62 15.39
N LEU A 446 -6.49 10.34 15.77
CA LEU A 446 -7.10 9.03 15.49
C LEU A 446 -8.14 9.05 14.39
N THR A 447 -8.86 10.16 14.15
CA THR A 447 -10.06 10.11 13.30
C THR A 447 -10.09 11.17 12.22
N PHE A 448 -9.57 12.37 12.49
CA PHE A 448 -9.53 13.49 11.54
C PHE A 448 -8.91 13.08 10.18
N PRO A 449 -9.39 13.54 9.02
CA PRO A 449 -10.49 14.49 8.80
C PRO A 449 -11.89 13.89 8.92
N HIS A 450 -12.02 12.61 9.28
CA HIS A 450 -13.33 12.00 9.45
C HIS A 450 -14.03 12.56 10.70
N LEU A 451 -15.35 12.74 10.59
CA LEU A 451 -16.17 13.29 11.67
C LEU A 451 -16.27 12.34 12.88
N ALA A 452 -16.20 11.03 12.64
CA ALA A 452 -16.34 10.00 13.67
C ALA A 452 -15.29 8.89 13.51
N GLU A 453 -15.56 7.87 12.70
CA GLU A 453 -14.62 6.76 12.45
C GLU A 453 -13.83 6.99 11.17
N ARG A 454 -12.59 6.49 11.09
CA ARG A 454 -11.85 6.46 9.82
C ARG A 454 -12.48 5.46 8.85
N GLY A 455 -12.42 5.77 7.55
CA GLY A 455 -12.73 4.83 6.49
C GLY A 455 -13.02 5.53 5.18
N LYS A 456 -12.74 4.87 4.05
CA LYS A 456 -12.91 5.46 2.70
C LYS A 456 -14.33 5.96 2.42
N ASP A 457 -15.33 5.34 3.03
CA ASP A 457 -16.75 5.68 2.86
C ASP A 457 -17.31 6.47 4.06
N ARG A 458 -16.45 7.08 4.88
CA ARG A 458 -16.86 7.83 6.08
C ARG A 458 -16.81 9.33 5.79
N PRO A 459 -17.80 10.11 6.25
CA PRO A 459 -17.84 11.54 6.01
C PRO A 459 -16.70 12.27 6.73
N THR A 460 -16.17 13.27 6.06
CA THR A 460 -15.05 14.10 6.46
C THR A 460 -15.46 15.56 6.66
N VAL A 461 -14.56 16.35 7.23
CA VAL A 461 -14.72 17.81 7.30
C VAL A 461 -14.73 18.44 5.90
N ASP A 462 -14.00 17.86 4.94
CA ASP A 462 -14.01 18.27 3.53
C ASP A 462 -15.41 18.07 2.91
N ASP A 463 -16.07 16.95 3.18
CA ASP A 463 -17.45 16.72 2.71
C ASP A 463 -18.41 17.78 3.26
N VAL A 464 -18.25 18.17 4.53
CA VAL A 464 -19.07 19.23 5.13
C VAL A 464 -18.79 20.58 4.47
N GLU A 465 -17.52 20.90 4.23
CA GLU A 465 -17.12 22.13 3.54
C GLU A 465 -17.71 22.18 2.13
N GLN A 466 -17.56 21.10 1.36
CA GLN A 466 -18.05 20.97 0.00
C GLN A 466 -19.59 21.04 -0.05
N GLU A 467 -20.31 20.35 0.84
CA GLU A 467 -21.77 20.40 0.90
C GLU A 467 -22.29 21.82 1.21
N VAL A 468 -21.65 22.52 2.14
CA VAL A 468 -22.00 23.92 2.46
C VAL A 468 -21.71 24.82 1.25
N TRP A 469 -20.57 24.64 0.60
CA TRP A 469 -20.22 25.40 -0.59
C TRP A 469 -21.20 25.15 -1.73
N ASP A 470 -21.54 23.90 -2.03
CA ASP A 470 -22.50 23.51 -3.05
C ASP A 470 -23.90 24.08 -2.77
N ALA A 471 -24.32 24.09 -1.50
CA ALA A 471 -25.57 24.74 -1.11
C ALA A 471 -25.57 26.25 -1.34
N LEU A 472 -24.47 26.93 -1.01
CA LEU A 472 -24.37 28.39 -1.18
C LEU A 472 -24.15 28.79 -2.66
N ALA A 473 -23.43 27.98 -3.43
CA ALA A 473 -23.17 28.19 -4.85
C ALA A 473 -24.37 27.81 -5.74
N GLY A 474 -25.32 27.03 -5.21
CA GLY A 474 -26.47 26.56 -5.96
C GLY A 474 -26.22 25.29 -6.77
N TYR A 475 -25.22 24.49 -6.37
CA TYR A 475 -24.92 23.18 -6.95
C TYR A 475 -25.61 22.03 -6.22
N SER A 476 -26.15 22.26 -5.03
CA SER A 476 -27.03 21.28 -4.36
C SER A 476 -28.52 21.53 -4.63
N PRO A 477 -29.40 20.52 -4.50
CA PRO A 477 -30.85 20.67 -4.65
C PRO A 477 -31.44 21.80 -3.79
N VAL A 478 -31.00 21.90 -2.53
CA VAL A 478 -31.46 22.95 -1.61
C VAL A 478 -30.99 24.33 -2.07
N GLY A 479 -29.77 24.45 -2.57
CA GLY A 479 -29.23 25.69 -3.13
C GLY A 479 -29.99 26.13 -4.38
N GLN A 480 -30.24 25.20 -5.31
CA GLN A 480 -31.02 25.44 -6.54
C GLN A 480 -32.45 25.91 -6.21
N ALA A 481 -33.12 25.22 -5.28
CA ALA A 481 -34.46 25.60 -4.82
C ALA A 481 -34.46 26.99 -4.17
N ALA A 482 -33.49 27.28 -3.30
CA ALA A 482 -33.36 28.58 -2.65
C ALA A 482 -33.15 29.72 -3.66
N ILE A 483 -32.28 29.52 -4.66
CA ILE A 483 -32.07 30.47 -5.76
C ILE A 483 -33.34 30.63 -6.59
N GLY A 484 -34.05 29.54 -6.88
CA GLY A 484 -35.32 29.55 -7.60
C GLY A 484 -36.39 30.38 -6.88
N LEU A 485 -36.53 30.18 -5.57
CA LEU A 485 -37.46 30.94 -4.72
C LEU A 485 -37.06 32.42 -4.62
N TYR A 486 -35.78 32.71 -4.44
CA TYR A 486 -35.29 34.09 -4.49
C TYR A 486 -35.63 34.78 -5.81
N LYS A 487 -35.41 34.11 -6.95
CA LYS A 487 -35.75 34.63 -8.28
C LYS A 487 -37.26 34.85 -8.42
N LEU A 488 -38.08 33.92 -7.94
CA LEU A 488 -39.54 34.06 -7.93
C LEU A 488 -39.98 35.32 -7.17
N ASP A 489 -39.45 35.52 -5.96
CA ASP A 489 -39.75 36.71 -5.15
C ASP A 489 -39.31 38.00 -5.86
N ARG A 490 -38.14 38.01 -6.51
CA ARG A 490 -37.65 39.16 -7.28
C ARG A 490 -38.48 39.46 -8.52
N ILE A 491 -39.00 38.43 -9.18
CA ILE A 491 -39.94 38.60 -10.30
C ILE A 491 -41.26 39.20 -9.78
N ALA A 492 -41.77 38.67 -8.67
CA ALA A 492 -42.98 39.19 -8.04
C ALA A 492 -42.83 40.66 -7.63
N GLU A 493 -41.69 41.04 -7.03
CA GLU A 493 -41.38 42.43 -6.67
C GLU A 493 -41.45 43.35 -7.90
N LYS A 494 -40.86 42.94 -9.04
CA LYS A 494 -40.91 43.70 -10.30
C LYS A 494 -42.31 43.78 -10.91
N LEU A 495 -43.18 42.82 -10.60
CA LEU A 495 -44.56 42.76 -11.10
C LEU A 495 -45.58 43.34 -10.10
N SER A 496 -45.13 43.92 -8.99
CA SER A 496 -46.00 44.40 -7.90
C SER A 496 -47.06 45.42 -8.33
N ASP A 497 -46.79 46.19 -9.39
CA ASP A 497 -47.73 47.18 -9.94
C ASP A 497 -48.76 46.57 -10.92
N VAL A 498 -48.69 45.26 -11.19
CA VAL A 498 -49.55 44.55 -12.16
C VAL A 498 -50.36 43.48 -11.46
N THR A 499 -51.68 43.45 -11.71
CA THR A 499 -52.54 42.36 -11.24
C THR A 499 -52.36 41.13 -12.13
N ILE A 500 -51.83 40.04 -11.57
CA ILE A 500 -51.59 38.78 -12.29
C ILE A 500 -52.86 37.92 -12.28
N ALA A 501 -53.49 37.74 -13.45
CA ALA A 501 -54.70 36.91 -13.57
C ALA A 501 -54.43 35.40 -13.47
N SER A 502 -53.25 34.96 -13.92
CA SER A 502 -52.78 33.58 -13.84
C SER A 502 -51.26 33.53 -14.06
N ALA A 503 -50.57 32.56 -13.49
CA ALA A 503 -49.15 32.32 -13.79
C ALA A 503 -48.82 30.82 -13.87
N ARG A 504 -47.82 30.50 -14.69
CA ARG A 504 -47.19 29.18 -14.75
C ARG A 504 -45.76 29.32 -14.27
N VAL A 505 -45.41 28.61 -13.20
CA VAL A 505 -44.10 28.60 -12.58
C VAL A 505 -43.44 27.25 -12.89
N LEU A 506 -42.39 27.29 -13.70
CA LEU A 506 -41.50 26.16 -13.92
C LEU A 506 -40.26 26.35 -13.05
N MET A 507 -39.95 25.37 -12.20
CA MET A 507 -38.73 25.35 -11.40
C MET A 507 -38.01 24.04 -11.65
N SER A 508 -36.81 24.13 -12.24
CA SER A 508 -35.94 22.99 -12.47
C SER A 508 -34.96 22.87 -11.30
N VAL A 509 -34.92 21.70 -10.68
CA VAL A 509 -33.96 21.34 -9.63
C VAL A 509 -33.56 19.88 -9.83
N GLU A 510 -32.38 19.51 -9.37
CA GLU A 510 -31.97 18.11 -9.27
C GLU A 510 -32.54 17.47 -8.01
N LYS A 511 -32.84 16.16 -8.07
CA LYS A 511 -33.32 15.36 -6.93
C LYS A 511 -34.43 16.06 -6.16
N ALA A 512 -35.45 16.50 -6.89
CA ALA A 512 -36.54 17.29 -6.32
C ALA A 512 -37.24 16.55 -5.17
N ASP A 513 -37.34 17.21 -4.01
CA ASP A 513 -38.16 16.71 -2.90
C ASP A 513 -39.65 16.74 -3.27
N ASP A 514 -40.39 15.68 -2.93
CA ASP A 514 -41.81 15.53 -3.23
C ASP A 514 -42.66 16.70 -2.70
N GLY A 515 -42.26 17.31 -1.59
CA GLY A 515 -42.93 18.46 -0.97
C GLY A 515 -42.63 19.82 -1.62
N LEU A 516 -41.63 19.90 -2.51
CA LEU A 516 -41.18 21.18 -3.08
C LEU A 516 -42.29 21.86 -3.91
N SER A 517 -43.08 21.09 -4.65
CA SER A 517 -44.16 21.63 -5.50
C SER A 517 -45.20 22.40 -4.69
N GLU A 518 -45.61 21.86 -3.53
CA GLU A 518 -46.56 22.52 -2.64
C GLU A 518 -45.97 23.79 -2.01
N TYR A 519 -44.70 23.71 -1.60
CA TYR A 519 -43.98 24.86 -1.04
C TYR A 519 -43.85 26.01 -2.05
N VAL A 520 -43.43 25.70 -3.28
CA VAL A 520 -43.32 26.69 -4.37
C VAL A 520 -44.69 27.27 -4.72
N ARG A 521 -45.76 26.46 -4.75
CA ARG A 521 -47.13 26.95 -4.97
C ARG A 521 -47.58 27.93 -3.89
N ALA A 522 -47.34 27.61 -2.62
CA ALA A 522 -47.69 28.50 -1.50
C ALA A 522 -46.91 29.82 -1.57
N ARG A 523 -45.60 29.76 -1.85
CA ARG A 523 -44.77 30.96 -2.01
C ARG A 523 -45.18 31.80 -3.22
N ALA A 524 -45.48 31.16 -4.35
CA ALA A 524 -45.94 31.83 -5.57
C ALA A 524 -47.30 32.50 -5.39
N SER A 525 -48.27 31.86 -4.72
CA SER A 525 -49.59 32.46 -4.45
C SER A 525 -49.43 33.72 -3.61
N SER A 526 -48.65 33.63 -2.52
CA SER A 526 -48.40 34.78 -1.66
C SER A 526 -47.65 35.91 -2.37
N SER A 527 -46.69 35.60 -3.23
CA SER A 527 -45.81 36.61 -3.83
C SER A 527 -46.44 37.26 -5.07
N LEU A 528 -47.12 36.47 -5.91
CA LEU A 528 -47.76 36.94 -7.16
C LEU A 528 -49.20 37.45 -6.95
N GLY A 529 -49.78 37.21 -5.76
CA GLY A 529 -51.12 37.69 -5.40
C GLY A 529 -52.25 37.00 -6.16
N THR A 530 -52.05 35.75 -6.59
CA THR A 530 -53.05 34.97 -7.35
C THR A 530 -53.00 33.49 -6.97
N ASP A 531 -54.16 32.86 -6.87
CA ASP A 531 -54.28 31.42 -6.63
C ASP A 531 -54.41 30.62 -7.93
N ASN A 532 -54.54 31.30 -9.08
CA ASN A 532 -54.61 30.67 -10.40
C ASN A 532 -53.19 30.35 -10.91
N LEU A 533 -52.59 29.32 -10.32
CA LEU A 533 -51.20 28.94 -10.52
C LEU A 533 -51.06 27.51 -11.04
N GLU A 534 -50.26 27.37 -12.09
CA GLU A 534 -49.70 26.08 -12.51
C GLU A 534 -48.24 26.03 -12.06
N VAL A 535 -47.89 25.12 -11.14
CA VAL A 535 -46.51 24.91 -10.69
C VAL A 535 -46.04 23.57 -11.23
N LEU A 536 -44.93 23.60 -11.95
CA LEU A 536 -44.25 22.41 -12.48
C LEU A 536 -42.85 22.38 -11.89
N ILE A 537 -42.59 21.36 -11.06
CA ILE A 537 -41.23 21.03 -10.64
C ILE A 537 -40.67 20.04 -11.66
N ASP A 538 -39.56 20.42 -12.24
CA ASP A 538 -38.89 19.69 -13.30
C ASP A 538 -37.61 19.08 -12.74
N ASP A 539 -37.73 17.83 -12.32
CA ASP A 539 -36.65 17.08 -11.67
C ASP A 539 -35.60 16.64 -12.70
N ARG A 540 -34.38 17.12 -12.53
CA ARG A 540 -33.25 16.90 -13.44
C ARG A 540 -32.28 15.81 -12.97
N ASP A 541 -32.68 14.99 -12.01
CA ASP A 541 -31.87 13.85 -11.57
C ASP A 541 -31.55 12.87 -12.71
N VAL A 542 -30.33 12.35 -12.71
CA VAL A 542 -29.80 11.47 -13.76
C VAL A 542 -30.55 10.13 -13.80
N GLN A 543 -31.13 9.68 -12.67
CA GLN A 543 -32.00 8.50 -12.62
C GLN A 543 -33.34 8.69 -13.33
N LYS A 544 -33.72 9.94 -13.63
CA LYS A 544 -34.89 10.30 -14.43
C LYS A 544 -34.51 10.86 -15.80
N ALA A 545 -33.24 10.68 -16.20
CA ALA A 545 -32.74 11.11 -17.51
C ALA A 545 -33.45 10.37 -18.65
N ALA A 546 -33.46 11.00 -19.83
CA ALA A 546 -34.02 10.39 -21.03
C ALA A 546 -33.18 9.18 -21.47
N THR A 547 -33.85 8.10 -21.86
CA THR A 547 -33.20 6.94 -22.47
C THR A 547 -32.51 7.35 -23.78
N ILE A 548 -31.19 7.18 -23.85
CA ILE A 548 -30.38 7.48 -25.05
C ILE A 548 -30.49 6.35 -26.07
N PHE A 549 -30.41 5.12 -25.58
CA PHE A 549 -30.34 3.90 -26.38
C PHE A 549 -30.92 2.73 -25.59
N GLU A 550 -31.77 1.94 -26.24
CA GLU A 550 -32.32 0.69 -25.72
C GLU A 550 -32.44 -0.29 -26.88
N GLU A 551 -31.83 -1.47 -26.75
CA GLU A 551 -31.88 -2.51 -27.78
C GLU A 551 -31.92 -3.90 -27.16
N THR A 552 -32.58 -4.82 -27.85
CA THR A 552 -32.54 -6.26 -27.56
C THR A 552 -32.01 -6.99 -28.79
N LYS A 553 -30.93 -7.76 -28.60
CA LYS A 553 -30.25 -8.46 -29.70
C LYS A 553 -30.08 -9.94 -29.38
N THR A 554 -30.37 -10.79 -30.37
CA THR A 554 -29.97 -12.20 -30.36
C THR A 554 -28.77 -12.37 -31.28
N LEU A 555 -27.67 -12.88 -30.73
CA LEU A 555 -26.44 -13.15 -31.46
C LEU A 555 -26.45 -14.59 -32.00
N SER A 556 -25.60 -14.86 -32.98
CA SER A 556 -25.47 -16.21 -33.55
C SER A 556 -24.62 -17.08 -32.63
N SER A 557 -25.07 -18.30 -32.34
CA SER A 557 -24.38 -19.22 -31.43
C SER A 557 -23.15 -19.87 -32.09
N GLU A 558 -22.07 -19.99 -31.34
CA GLU A 558 -20.87 -20.75 -31.73
C GLU A 558 -21.17 -22.24 -31.99
N VAL A 559 -22.10 -22.84 -31.25
CA VAL A 559 -22.51 -24.24 -31.41
C VAL A 559 -23.24 -24.46 -32.73
N ASP A 560 -24.10 -23.52 -33.14
CA ASP A 560 -24.76 -23.57 -34.44
C ASP A 560 -23.73 -23.47 -35.58
N ARG A 561 -22.71 -22.62 -35.40
CA ARG A 561 -21.60 -22.51 -36.37
C ARG A 561 -20.79 -23.79 -36.45
N PHE A 562 -20.46 -24.41 -35.32
CA PHE A 562 -19.82 -25.72 -35.26
C PHE A 562 -20.64 -26.76 -36.03
N TRP A 563 -21.94 -26.89 -35.75
CA TRP A 563 -22.78 -27.90 -36.41
C TRP A 563 -22.96 -27.67 -37.91
N SER A 564 -23.02 -26.41 -38.35
CA SER A 564 -23.04 -26.07 -39.78
C SER A 564 -21.76 -26.57 -40.46
N LEU A 565 -20.57 -26.17 -39.96
CA LEU A 565 -19.29 -26.62 -40.52
C LEU A 565 -19.14 -28.14 -40.47
N PHE A 566 -19.53 -28.76 -39.35
CA PHE A 566 -19.45 -30.19 -39.15
C PHE A 566 -20.27 -30.97 -40.19
N ARG A 567 -21.53 -30.55 -40.41
CA ARG A 567 -22.44 -31.24 -41.34
C ARG A 567 -22.14 -30.94 -42.81
N GLU A 568 -21.64 -29.75 -43.11
CA GLU A 568 -21.35 -29.32 -44.49
C GLU A 568 -20.00 -29.82 -44.99
N VAL A 569 -19.00 -29.95 -44.10
CA VAL A 569 -17.61 -30.25 -44.49
C VAL A 569 -17.15 -31.62 -43.99
N ILE A 570 -17.36 -31.93 -42.71
CA ILE A 570 -16.75 -33.11 -42.08
C ILE A 570 -17.57 -34.38 -42.37
N VAL A 571 -18.88 -34.35 -42.15
CA VAL A 571 -19.77 -35.51 -42.37
C VAL A 571 -19.71 -36.04 -43.81
N PRO A 572 -19.76 -35.21 -44.86
CA PRO A 572 -19.70 -35.71 -46.24
C PRO A 572 -18.34 -36.32 -46.61
N ALA A 573 -17.28 -35.96 -45.88
CA ALA A 573 -15.94 -36.49 -46.09
C ALA A 573 -15.71 -37.84 -45.40
N ALA A 574 -16.64 -38.30 -44.56
CA ALA A 574 -16.57 -39.61 -43.92
C ALA A 574 -16.89 -40.72 -44.93
N SER A 575 -15.88 -41.25 -45.61
CA SER A 575 -16.02 -42.38 -46.51
C SER A 575 -15.70 -43.71 -45.82
N ALA A 576 -16.15 -44.83 -46.41
CA ALA A 576 -16.19 -46.14 -45.76
C ALA A 576 -14.82 -46.59 -45.20
N GLY A 577 -14.68 -46.54 -43.87
CA GLY A 577 -13.50 -47.00 -43.13
C GLY A 577 -12.37 -45.98 -42.97
N GLU A 578 -12.60 -44.70 -43.28
CA GLU A 578 -11.62 -43.65 -42.99
C GLU A 578 -11.60 -43.30 -41.50
N LEU A 579 -10.39 -43.09 -40.99
CA LEU A 579 -10.11 -42.60 -39.63
C LEU A 579 -10.28 -41.08 -39.63
N ILE A 580 -11.20 -40.57 -38.81
CA ILE A 580 -11.47 -39.13 -38.68
C ILE A 580 -11.13 -38.67 -37.25
N GLN A 581 -10.38 -37.58 -37.15
CA GLN A 581 -10.09 -36.91 -35.88
C GLN A 581 -10.72 -35.53 -35.94
N VAL A 582 -11.49 -35.16 -34.91
CA VAL A 582 -12.08 -33.83 -34.78
C VAL A 582 -11.68 -33.26 -33.42
N GLU A 583 -11.02 -32.11 -33.43
CA GLU A 583 -10.82 -31.28 -32.24
C GLU A 583 -11.57 -29.97 -32.44
N ALA A 584 -12.45 -29.63 -31.51
CA ALA A 584 -13.06 -28.31 -31.45
C ALA A 584 -12.81 -27.65 -30.10
N ARG A 585 -12.86 -26.32 -30.09
CA ARG A 585 -12.78 -25.48 -28.89
C ARG A 585 -14.03 -24.61 -28.88
N LEU A 586 -14.90 -24.87 -27.92
CA LEU A 586 -16.19 -24.20 -27.73
C LEU A 586 -16.23 -23.68 -26.30
N SER A 587 -16.75 -22.48 -26.06
CA SER A 587 -16.86 -21.87 -24.74
C SER A 587 -18.00 -22.47 -23.88
N GLU A 588 -18.65 -23.52 -24.38
CA GLU A 588 -19.72 -24.23 -23.68
C GLU A 588 -19.30 -25.00 -22.40
N PRO A 589 -20.25 -25.25 -21.47
CA PRO A 589 -20.02 -26.02 -20.25
C PRO A 589 -19.60 -27.47 -20.52
N PRO A 590 -18.89 -28.12 -19.57
CA PRO A 590 -18.37 -29.48 -19.74
C PRO A 590 -19.42 -30.51 -20.19
N GLU A 591 -20.62 -30.49 -19.61
CA GLU A 591 -21.68 -31.44 -19.94
C GLU A 591 -22.18 -31.28 -21.39
N LEU A 592 -22.30 -30.04 -21.84
CA LEU A 592 -22.76 -29.74 -23.20
C LEU A 592 -21.68 -30.09 -24.21
N ARG A 593 -20.40 -29.79 -23.93
CA ARG A 593 -19.27 -30.21 -24.79
C ARG A 593 -19.18 -31.73 -24.90
N ALA A 594 -19.36 -32.45 -23.80
CA ALA A 594 -19.40 -33.92 -23.81
C ALA A 594 -20.56 -34.45 -24.66
N GLN A 595 -21.75 -33.84 -24.56
CA GLN A 595 -22.91 -34.20 -25.38
C GLN A 595 -22.64 -33.95 -26.87
N ILE A 596 -22.08 -32.80 -27.23
CA ILE A 596 -21.70 -32.46 -28.61
C ILE A 596 -20.69 -33.47 -29.14
N ALA A 597 -19.67 -33.84 -28.37
CA ALA A 597 -18.67 -34.83 -28.76
C ALA A 597 -19.30 -36.20 -29.08
N ILE A 598 -20.23 -36.66 -28.24
CA ILE A 598 -20.96 -37.92 -28.44
C ILE A 598 -21.80 -37.88 -29.72
N GLU A 599 -22.60 -36.82 -29.90
CA GLU A 599 -23.46 -36.65 -31.08
C GLU A 599 -22.65 -36.56 -32.37
N ALA A 600 -21.56 -35.80 -32.36
CA ALA A 600 -20.66 -35.64 -33.50
C ALA A 600 -20.00 -36.98 -33.85
N ARG A 601 -19.49 -37.73 -32.87
CA ARG A 601 -18.92 -39.05 -33.12
C ARG A 601 -19.95 -40.02 -33.69
N GLN A 602 -21.17 -40.02 -33.16
CA GLN A 602 -22.25 -40.87 -33.68
C GLN A 602 -22.56 -40.53 -35.15
N ALA A 603 -22.68 -39.25 -35.48
CA ALA A 603 -22.94 -38.79 -36.84
C ALA A 603 -21.84 -39.23 -37.84
N LEU A 604 -20.56 -39.22 -37.43
CA LEU A 604 -19.46 -39.69 -38.29
C LEU A 604 -19.50 -41.20 -38.51
N VAL A 605 -19.78 -41.96 -37.45
CA VAL A 605 -19.91 -43.43 -37.55
C VAL A 605 -21.10 -43.81 -38.44
N GLU A 606 -22.23 -43.11 -38.31
CA GLU A 606 -23.39 -43.28 -39.19
C GLU A 606 -23.10 -42.92 -40.65
N ALA A 607 -22.22 -41.94 -40.88
CA ALA A 607 -21.78 -41.54 -42.22
C ALA A 607 -20.76 -42.51 -42.86
N GLY A 608 -20.12 -43.39 -42.07
CA GLY A 608 -19.24 -44.46 -42.56
C GLY A 608 -17.79 -44.40 -42.07
N ALA A 609 -17.46 -43.52 -41.12
CA ALA A 609 -16.14 -43.45 -40.50
C ALA A 609 -15.82 -44.72 -39.67
N ASP A 610 -14.54 -45.03 -39.50
CA ASP A 610 -14.10 -46.19 -38.72
C ASP A 610 -14.47 -46.03 -37.23
N PRO A 611 -15.34 -46.88 -36.65
CA PRO A 611 -15.75 -46.77 -35.26
C PRO A 611 -14.61 -46.94 -34.25
N ALA A 612 -13.57 -47.70 -34.59
CA ALA A 612 -12.46 -48.00 -33.68
C ALA A 612 -11.45 -46.85 -33.59
N ASN A 613 -11.36 -46.04 -34.64
CA ASN A 613 -10.31 -45.03 -34.78
C ASN A 613 -10.83 -43.60 -34.94
N THR A 614 -12.15 -43.39 -34.96
CA THR A 614 -12.74 -42.04 -34.96
C THR A 614 -12.75 -41.44 -33.56
N ASP A 615 -12.06 -40.31 -33.38
CA ASP A 615 -12.04 -39.52 -32.14
C ASP A 615 -12.66 -38.14 -32.37
N VAL A 616 -13.45 -37.69 -31.40
CA VAL A 616 -14.04 -36.35 -31.39
C VAL A 616 -13.84 -35.77 -30.01
N ARG A 617 -13.11 -34.66 -29.95
CA ARG A 617 -12.78 -33.95 -28.72
C ARG A 617 -13.26 -32.51 -28.81
N ILE A 618 -14.01 -32.10 -27.80
CA ILE A 618 -14.51 -30.72 -27.68
C ILE A 618 -13.95 -30.15 -26.37
N LEU A 619 -12.91 -29.33 -26.50
CA LEU A 619 -12.27 -28.62 -25.39
C LEU A 619 -12.97 -27.29 -25.13
N SER A 620 -12.75 -26.73 -23.94
CA SER A 620 -13.17 -25.36 -23.66
C SER A 620 -12.39 -24.36 -24.52
N ALA A 621 -13.08 -23.35 -25.07
CA ALA A 621 -12.44 -22.18 -25.67
C ALA A 621 -12.00 -21.14 -24.60
N PHE A 622 -12.55 -21.23 -23.39
CA PHE A 622 -12.19 -20.43 -22.22
C PHE A 622 -11.16 -21.19 -21.35
N LYS A 623 -10.14 -20.48 -20.84
CA LYS A 623 -8.99 -21.05 -20.10
C LYS A 623 -8.49 -22.38 -20.71
N GLN A 624 -8.16 -22.35 -22.01
CA GLN A 624 -7.87 -23.56 -22.79
C GLN A 624 -6.74 -24.41 -22.19
N GLY A 625 -5.70 -23.78 -21.63
CA GLY A 625 -4.64 -24.50 -20.92
C GLY A 625 -5.15 -25.24 -19.68
N TYR A 626 -5.98 -24.59 -18.86
CA TYR A 626 -6.58 -25.19 -17.66
C TYR A 626 -7.43 -26.39 -18.05
N SER A 627 -8.36 -26.23 -19.00
CA SER A 627 -9.25 -27.31 -19.44
C SER A 627 -8.49 -28.45 -20.09
N TRP A 628 -7.39 -28.19 -20.82
CA TRP A 628 -6.53 -29.26 -21.32
C TRP A 628 -5.89 -30.05 -20.18
N LEU A 629 -5.35 -29.37 -19.17
CA LEU A 629 -4.74 -30.01 -18.01
C LEU A 629 -5.77 -30.85 -17.22
N GLU A 630 -6.93 -30.27 -16.94
CA GLU A 630 -7.99 -30.90 -16.14
C GLU A 630 -8.70 -32.03 -16.88
N GLU A 631 -9.07 -31.82 -18.15
CA GLU A 631 -9.96 -32.74 -18.88
C GLU A 631 -9.23 -33.74 -19.76
N VAL A 632 -7.97 -33.48 -20.11
CA VAL A 632 -7.17 -34.37 -20.99
C VAL A 632 -6.00 -34.98 -20.23
N ILE A 633 -5.25 -34.19 -19.47
CA ILE A 633 -4.06 -34.70 -18.77
C ILE A 633 -4.43 -35.46 -17.49
N ALA A 634 -5.23 -34.87 -16.59
CA ALA A 634 -5.55 -35.49 -15.31
C ALA A 634 -6.15 -36.91 -15.45
N PRO A 635 -7.10 -37.20 -16.37
CA PRO A 635 -7.65 -38.54 -16.52
C PRO A 635 -6.61 -39.59 -16.94
N GLN A 636 -5.55 -39.21 -17.67
CA GLN A 636 -4.47 -40.12 -18.05
C GLN A 636 -3.55 -40.48 -16.88
N LEU A 637 -3.61 -39.71 -15.78
CA LEU A 637 -2.73 -39.86 -14.62
C LEU A 637 -3.40 -40.63 -13.46
N GLN A 638 -4.74 -40.75 -13.45
CA GLN A 638 -5.51 -41.31 -12.32
C GLN A 638 -5.09 -42.73 -11.89
N ASP A 639 -4.65 -43.57 -12.83
CA ASP A 639 -4.28 -44.97 -12.57
C ASP A 639 -2.76 -45.19 -12.35
N HIS A 640 -1.99 -44.10 -12.25
CA HIS A 640 -0.53 -44.15 -12.13
C HIS A 640 -0.03 -43.72 -10.75
N THR A 641 1.08 -44.32 -10.30
CA THR A 641 1.84 -43.81 -9.14
C THR A 641 2.73 -42.66 -9.62
N LEU A 642 2.42 -41.44 -9.18
CA LEU A 642 3.05 -40.20 -9.65
C LEU A 642 4.16 -39.75 -8.67
N GLY A 643 5.23 -39.19 -9.23
CA GLY A 643 6.37 -38.63 -8.50
C GLY A 643 6.40 -37.10 -8.56
N GLU A 644 6.64 -36.53 -9.74
CA GLU A 644 6.70 -35.07 -9.96
C GLU A 644 5.93 -34.72 -11.24
N ILE A 645 5.21 -33.59 -11.21
CA ILE A 645 4.57 -32.96 -12.38
C ILE A 645 5.26 -31.61 -12.60
N VAL A 646 5.93 -31.45 -13.73
CA VAL A 646 6.50 -30.17 -14.15
C VAL A 646 5.68 -29.60 -15.30
N ILE A 647 5.07 -28.45 -15.08
CA ILE A 647 4.30 -27.70 -16.09
C ILE A 647 5.15 -26.53 -16.58
N ARG A 648 5.69 -26.65 -17.77
CA ARG A 648 6.38 -25.57 -18.46
C ARG A 648 5.37 -24.68 -19.16
N PHE A 649 5.52 -23.36 -19.01
CA PHE A 649 4.72 -22.38 -19.74
C PHE A 649 5.61 -21.38 -20.47
N ARG A 650 5.26 -21.06 -21.72
CA ARG A 650 6.00 -20.07 -22.50
C ARG A 650 5.75 -18.66 -21.95
N ARG A 651 6.78 -17.84 -21.90
CA ARG A 651 6.66 -16.39 -21.64
C ARG A 651 5.76 -15.75 -22.69
N ASN A 652 4.83 -14.90 -22.25
CA ASN A 652 3.97 -14.13 -23.14
C ASN A 652 4.70 -12.85 -23.61
N ASP A 653 5.54 -12.98 -24.63
CA ASP A 653 6.23 -11.83 -25.23
C ASP A 653 5.31 -11.06 -26.20
N PRO A 654 5.53 -9.75 -26.40
CA PRO A 654 4.75 -8.95 -27.33
C PRO A 654 4.70 -9.60 -28.72
N PRO A 655 3.56 -9.55 -29.42
CA PRO A 655 3.45 -10.16 -30.73
C PRO A 655 4.33 -9.41 -31.75
N GLU A 656 4.94 -10.13 -32.69
CA GLU A 656 5.89 -9.55 -33.67
C GLU A 656 5.28 -8.42 -34.50
N ASN A 657 3.97 -8.48 -34.78
CA ASN A 657 3.22 -7.47 -35.52
C ASN A 657 2.75 -6.28 -34.65
N TRP A 658 2.94 -6.33 -33.32
CA TRP A 658 2.67 -5.24 -32.39
C TRP A 658 3.68 -5.25 -31.22
N PRO A 659 4.97 -4.96 -31.49
CA PRO A 659 6.03 -5.03 -30.47
C PRO A 659 5.88 -3.97 -29.38
N GLN A 660 5.13 -2.89 -29.62
CA GLN A 660 4.91 -1.77 -28.70
C GLN A 660 3.78 -2.00 -27.68
N GLN A 661 3.37 -3.24 -27.43
CA GLN A 661 2.30 -3.57 -26.49
C GLN A 661 2.63 -3.05 -25.07
N ALA A 662 1.85 -2.09 -24.59
CA ALA A 662 2.00 -1.50 -23.27
C ALA A 662 1.31 -2.37 -22.20
N ILE A 663 0.16 -2.96 -22.54
CA ILE A 663 -0.59 -3.87 -21.67
C ILE A 663 -0.16 -5.31 -21.96
N ASN A 664 1.03 -5.70 -21.45
CA ASN A 664 1.54 -7.07 -21.57
C ASN A 664 1.84 -7.69 -20.19
N THR A 665 1.31 -8.89 -19.95
CA THR A 665 1.59 -9.70 -18.75
C THR A 665 2.48 -10.89 -19.13
N PRO A 666 3.79 -10.89 -18.81
CA PRO A 666 4.71 -11.96 -19.22
C PRO A 666 4.31 -13.36 -18.77
N VAL A 667 3.59 -13.46 -17.64
CA VAL A 667 3.10 -14.71 -17.04
C VAL A 667 1.63 -15.01 -17.36
N ARG A 668 1.04 -14.39 -18.40
CA ARG A 668 -0.37 -14.56 -18.81
C ARG A 668 -0.81 -16.02 -18.94
N TRP A 669 0.06 -16.90 -19.41
CA TRP A 669 -0.23 -18.32 -19.58
C TRP A 669 -0.25 -19.08 -18.23
N LEU A 670 0.58 -18.68 -17.27
CA LEU A 670 0.48 -19.19 -15.90
C LEU A 670 -0.86 -18.77 -15.25
N HIS A 671 -1.28 -17.53 -15.44
CA HIS A 671 -2.57 -17.05 -14.91
C HIS A 671 -3.77 -17.79 -15.52
N GLU A 672 -3.66 -18.26 -16.77
CA GLU A 672 -4.75 -19.00 -17.42
C GLU A 672 -5.02 -20.34 -16.75
N ILE A 673 -3.94 -21.01 -16.34
CA ILE A 673 -4.00 -22.35 -15.74
C ILE A 673 -4.18 -22.28 -14.22
N PHE A 674 -4.24 -21.11 -13.61
CA PHE A 674 -4.49 -21.00 -12.18
C PHE A 674 -5.96 -21.39 -11.82
N PRO A 675 -6.22 -22.19 -10.76
CA PRO A 675 -5.29 -22.86 -9.81
C PRO A 675 -5.10 -24.38 -10.07
N ILE A 676 -4.52 -24.77 -11.21
CA ILE A 676 -4.44 -26.19 -11.62
C ILE A 676 -3.58 -27.07 -10.71
N ASP A 677 -2.58 -26.50 -10.04
CA ASP A 677 -1.74 -27.18 -9.06
C ASP A 677 -2.56 -27.70 -7.87
N GLU A 678 -3.43 -26.87 -7.32
CA GLU A 678 -4.32 -27.27 -6.24
C GLU A 678 -5.38 -28.28 -6.70
N VAL A 679 -5.88 -28.12 -7.93
CA VAL A 679 -6.81 -29.08 -8.54
C VAL A 679 -6.14 -30.44 -8.73
N PHE A 680 -4.93 -30.47 -9.27
CA PHE A 680 -4.14 -31.70 -9.43
C PHE A 680 -3.77 -32.31 -8.09
N ALA A 681 -3.35 -31.52 -7.10
CA ALA A 681 -3.04 -32.01 -5.76
C ALA A 681 -4.25 -32.72 -5.13
N ARG A 682 -5.43 -32.09 -5.22
CA ARG A 682 -6.69 -32.66 -4.74
C ARG A 682 -7.11 -33.93 -5.49
N ASP A 683 -7.14 -33.88 -6.82
CA ASP A 683 -7.77 -34.92 -7.64
C ASP A 683 -6.85 -36.09 -7.96
N LEU A 684 -5.53 -35.87 -7.99
CA LEU A 684 -4.52 -36.89 -8.20
C LEU A 684 -3.85 -37.36 -6.89
N GLY A 685 -4.20 -36.74 -5.75
CA GLY A 685 -3.68 -37.10 -4.43
C GLY A 685 -2.19 -36.81 -4.26
N LEU A 686 -1.74 -35.65 -4.73
CA LEU A 686 -0.34 -35.19 -4.66
C LEU A 686 -0.17 -34.11 -3.60
N GLU A 687 1.03 -33.99 -3.05
CA GLU A 687 1.44 -32.80 -2.30
C GLU A 687 1.80 -31.67 -3.27
N LEU A 688 1.56 -30.41 -2.88
CA LEU A 688 1.79 -29.24 -3.76
C LEU A 688 3.25 -29.14 -4.21
N GLU A 689 4.21 -29.54 -3.37
CA GLU A 689 5.64 -29.52 -3.71
C GLU A 689 6.01 -30.48 -4.85
N GLN A 690 5.13 -31.43 -5.18
CA GLN A 690 5.30 -32.35 -6.31
C GLN A 690 4.87 -31.74 -7.64
N ILE A 691 4.27 -30.53 -7.64
CA ILE A 691 3.81 -29.83 -8.83
C ILE A 691 4.62 -28.54 -8.98
N ARG A 692 5.31 -28.38 -10.10
CA ARG A 692 6.23 -27.26 -10.33
C ARG A 692 5.95 -26.58 -11.65
N PHE A 693 6.00 -25.24 -11.61
CA PHE A 693 5.89 -24.42 -12.81
C PHE A 693 7.27 -23.94 -13.26
N GLU A 694 7.54 -24.05 -14.55
CA GLU A 694 8.79 -23.58 -15.15
C GLU A 694 8.51 -22.65 -16.33
N GLN A 695 8.99 -21.41 -16.25
CA GLN A 695 8.86 -20.47 -17.36
C GLN A 695 9.91 -20.78 -18.44
N VAL A 696 9.49 -20.86 -19.70
CA VAL A 696 10.38 -21.02 -20.87
C VAL A 696 10.20 -19.89 -21.88
N THR A 697 11.19 -19.66 -22.75
CA THR A 697 11.15 -18.60 -23.79
C THR A 697 10.90 -19.14 -25.20
N GLU A 698 11.07 -20.45 -25.41
CA GLU A 698 10.91 -21.12 -26.70
C GLU A 698 10.07 -22.40 -26.53
N GLY A 699 9.52 -22.91 -27.63
CA GLY A 699 8.71 -24.14 -27.64
C GLY A 699 7.20 -23.90 -27.58
N PRO A 700 6.41 -24.93 -27.22
CA PRO A 700 4.96 -24.85 -27.12
C PRO A 700 4.54 -23.93 -25.96
N THR A 701 3.29 -23.47 -25.99
CA THR A 701 2.76 -22.59 -24.93
C THR A 701 2.72 -23.30 -23.58
N TYR A 702 2.34 -24.59 -23.56
CA TYR A 702 2.47 -25.46 -22.39
C TYR A 702 3.17 -26.77 -22.77
N GLU A 703 3.99 -27.28 -21.86
CA GLU A 703 4.51 -28.65 -21.87
C GLU A 703 4.37 -29.25 -20.48
N VAL A 704 3.81 -30.45 -20.38
CA VAL A 704 3.63 -31.17 -19.12
C VAL A 704 4.53 -32.39 -19.12
N HIS A 705 5.40 -32.47 -18.12
CA HIS A 705 6.30 -33.56 -17.90
C HIS A 705 5.97 -34.25 -16.57
N VAL A 706 5.57 -35.52 -16.63
CA VAL A 706 5.17 -36.28 -15.43
C VAL A 706 6.08 -37.47 -15.25
N THR A 707 6.61 -37.66 -14.04
CA THR A 707 7.40 -38.84 -13.66
C THR A 707 6.67 -39.69 -12.62
N ASN A 708 7.06 -40.96 -12.50
CA ASN A 708 6.68 -41.78 -11.34
C ASN A 708 7.59 -41.53 -10.13
N ASP A 709 7.30 -42.20 -9.02
CA ASP A 709 8.07 -42.21 -7.78
C ASP A 709 9.53 -42.68 -7.93
N LEU A 710 9.84 -43.37 -9.03
CA LEU A 710 11.19 -43.82 -9.40
C LEU A 710 11.91 -42.87 -10.38
N GLY A 711 11.30 -41.73 -10.74
CA GLY A 711 11.85 -40.75 -11.67
C GLY A 711 11.78 -41.15 -13.15
N SER A 712 10.99 -42.17 -13.51
CA SER A 712 10.74 -42.56 -14.90
C SER A 712 9.57 -41.76 -15.48
N VAL A 713 9.71 -41.27 -16.71
CA VAL A 713 8.68 -40.47 -17.40
C VAL A 713 7.43 -41.33 -17.67
N ILE A 714 6.28 -40.84 -17.22
CA ILE A 714 4.95 -41.40 -17.46
C ILE A 714 4.31 -40.73 -18.68
N LEU A 715 4.37 -39.39 -18.72
CA LEU A 715 3.70 -38.57 -19.73
C LEU A 715 4.57 -37.36 -20.07
N ASN A 716 4.68 -37.06 -21.36
CA ASN A 716 5.27 -35.82 -21.85
C ASN A 716 4.43 -35.31 -23.03
N GLU A 717 3.60 -34.30 -22.78
CA GLU A 717 2.64 -33.77 -23.74
C GLU A 717 2.76 -32.25 -23.83
N SER A 718 2.35 -31.68 -24.96
CA SER A 718 2.41 -30.24 -25.21
C SER A 718 1.09 -29.70 -25.73
N PHE A 719 0.79 -28.43 -25.43
CA PHE A 719 -0.45 -27.79 -25.85
C PHE A 719 -0.24 -26.32 -26.21
N ASP A 720 -0.90 -25.90 -27.29
CA ASP A 720 -0.96 -24.52 -27.74
C ASP A 720 -2.42 -24.03 -27.75
N PRO A 721 -2.76 -23.01 -26.94
CA PRO A 721 -4.02 -22.29 -27.02
C PRO A 721 -4.23 -21.64 -28.39
N LYS A 722 -5.48 -21.60 -28.86
CA LYS A 722 -5.88 -20.86 -30.05
C LYS A 722 -6.29 -19.47 -29.59
N TRP A 723 -5.65 -18.45 -30.15
CA TRP A 723 -5.92 -17.06 -29.83
C TRP A 723 -5.87 -16.20 -31.08
N VAL A 724 -6.47 -15.02 -31.00
CA VAL A 724 -6.37 -13.97 -32.01
C VAL A 724 -5.85 -12.68 -31.40
N LEU A 725 -5.23 -11.86 -32.24
CA LEU A 725 -4.89 -10.49 -31.89
C LEU A 725 -6.03 -9.57 -32.36
N ARG A 726 -6.50 -8.68 -31.48
CA ARG A 726 -7.53 -7.70 -31.81
C ARG A 726 -7.26 -6.35 -31.14
N PRO A 727 -7.79 -5.24 -31.67
CA PRO A 727 -7.78 -3.97 -30.97
C PRO A 727 -8.46 -4.07 -29.60
N TYR A 728 -7.92 -3.36 -28.61
CA TYR A 728 -8.59 -3.22 -27.32
C TYR A 728 -9.89 -2.39 -27.45
N PHE A 729 -9.86 -1.36 -28.30
CA PHE A 729 -11.03 -0.59 -28.71
C PHE A 729 -11.11 -0.50 -30.23
N ASP A 730 -12.27 -0.84 -30.82
CA ASP A 730 -12.44 -0.84 -32.27
C ASP A 730 -12.35 0.57 -32.89
N ARG A 731 -12.73 1.58 -32.12
CA ARG A 731 -12.69 3.01 -32.50
C ARG A 731 -11.29 3.61 -32.36
N PHE A 732 -10.42 3.02 -31.51
CA PHE A 732 -9.05 3.48 -31.25
C PHE A 732 -8.05 2.34 -31.53
N ARG A 733 -8.02 1.87 -32.78
CA ARG A 733 -7.24 0.68 -33.16
C ARG A 733 -5.73 0.80 -32.95
N ASP A 734 -5.23 2.03 -32.98
CA ASP A 734 -3.81 2.34 -32.81
C ASP A 734 -3.41 2.45 -31.33
N TYR A 735 -4.37 2.40 -30.40
CA TYR A 735 -4.11 2.54 -28.96
C TYR A 735 -3.43 1.30 -28.38
N GLU A 736 -4.06 0.14 -28.52
CA GLU A 736 -3.53 -1.12 -27.99
C GLU A 736 -4.12 -2.34 -28.72
N GLN A 737 -3.36 -3.44 -28.75
CA GLN A 737 -3.77 -4.74 -29.23
C GLN A 737 -3.70 -5.77 -28.09
N VAL A 738 -4.70 -6.66 -28.03
CA VAL A 738 -4.81 -7.70 -27.00
C VAL A 738 -4.94 -9.08 -27.62
N ARG A 739 -4.36 -10.08 -26.96
CA ARG A 739 -4.53 -11.49 -27.30
C ARG A 739 -5.76 -12.04 -26.59
N VAL A 740 -6.66 -12.65 -27.34
CA VAL A 740 -7.89 -13.25 -26.83
C VAL A 740 -7.95 -14.71 -27.27
N THR A 741 -8.10 -15.62 -26.33
CA THR A 741 -8.35 -17.05 -26.62
C THR A 741 -9.69 -17.18 -27.34
N THR A 742 -9.75 -18.00 -28.37
CA THR A 742 -10.91 -18.10 -29.27
C THR A 742 -11.27 -19.55 -29.56
N GLY A 743 -12.48 -19.75 -30.09
CA GLY A 743 -12.97 -21.04 -30.53
C GLY A 743 -12.31 -21.48 -31.84
N TRP A 744 -12.28 -22.79 -32.06
CA TRP A 744 -11.60 -23.38 -33.20
C TRP A 744 -12.21 -24.71 -33.59
N LEU A 745 -12.18 -25.07 -34.87
CA LEU A 745 -12.55 -26.40 -35.35
C LEU A 745 -11.47 -26.92 -36.29
N GLN A 746 -10.86 -28.03 -35.89
CA GLN A 746 -9.89 -28.76 -36.67
C GLN A 746 -10.39 -30.18 -36.90
N ALA A 747 -10.39 -30.65 -38.14
CA ALA A 747 -10.68 -32.05 -38.43
C ALA A 747 -9.77 -32.61 -39.54
N THR A 748 -9.37 -33.86 -39.40
CA THR A 748 -8.53 -34.57 -40.36
C THR A 748 -9.12 -35.94 -40.70
N ALA A 749 -8.95 -36.37 -41.96
CA ALA A 749 -9.18 -37.74 -42.41
C ALA A 749 -7.84 -38.37 -42.79
N GLY A 750 -7.29 -39.22 -41.91
CA GLY A 750 -5.87 -39.60 -41.97
C GLY A 750 -4.98 -38.34 -41.97
N ASP A 751 -4.06 -38.23 -42.93
CA ASP A 751 -3.14 -37.09 -43.06
C ASP A 751 -3.77 -35.85 -43.76
N ARG A 752 -5.03 -35.93 -44.17
CA ARG A 752 -5.71 -34.85 -44.92
C ARG A 752 -6.53 -33.97 -43.98
N THR A 753 -6.17 -32.71 -43.87
CA THR A 753 -7.00 -31.69 -43.19
C THR A 753 -8.31 -31.46 -43.97
N LEU A 754 -9.43 -31.64 -43.28
CA LEU A 754 -10.78 -31.38 -43.77
C LEU A 754 -11.20 -29.94 -43.50
N VAL A 755 -10.94 -29.47 -42.29
CA VAL A 755 -11.20 -28.10 -41.82
C VAL A 755 -10.17 -27.74 -40.76
N ASP A 756 -9.78 -26.46 -40.73
CA ASP A 756 -8.91 -25.85 -39.72
C ASP A 756 -9.29 -24.37 -39.67
N GLU A 757 -10.42 -24.09 -39.01
CA GLU A 757 -11.09 -22.78 -39.04
C GLU A 757 -11.41 -22.26 -37.65
N ARG A 758 -11.34 -20.94 -37.49
CA ARG A 758 -11.79 -20.23 -36.30
C ARG A 758 -13.30 -20.30 -36.16
N ILE A 759 -13.76 -20.52 -34.92
CA ILE A 759 -15.14 -20.29 -34.51
C ILE A 759 -15.12 -19.13 -33.52
N VAL A 760 -15.80 -18.03 -33.85
CA VAL A 760 -15.94 -16.90 -32.92
C VAL A 760 -16.83 -17.36 -31.78
N THR A 761 -16.35 -17.25 -30.55
CA THR A 761 -17.10 -17.66 -29.35
C THR A 761 -18.27 -16.72 -29.05
N ASP A 762 -19.23 -17.17 -28.24
CA ASP A 762 -20.38 -16.34 -27.86
C ASP A 762 -19.96 -15.05 -27.11
N PRO A 763 -18.99 -15.08 -26.16
CA PRO A 763 -18.47 -13.86 -25.53
C PRO A 763 -17.77 -12.92 -26.53
N GLU A 764 -17.03 -13.47 -27.50
CA GLU A 764 -16.41 -12.66 -28.56
C GLU A 764 -17.47 -12.01 -29.46
N ALA A 765 -18.54 -12.73 -29.82
CA ALA A 765 -19.63 -12.18 -30.61
C ALA A 765 -20.37 -11.06 -29.88
N PHE A 766 -20.58 -11.19 -28.57
CA PHE A 766 -21.12 -10.11 -27.74
C PHE A 766 -20.18 -8.91 -27.72
N TRP A 767 -18.88 -9.14 -27.49
CA TRP A 767 -17.90 -8.06 -27.43
C TRP A 767 -17.77 -7.32 -28.78
N ASP A 768 -17.81 -8.04 -29.90
CA ASP A 768 -17.81 -7.46 -31.25
C ASP A 768 -19.03 -6.56 -31.45
N TYR A 769 -20.21 -7.02 -31.03
CA TYR A 769 -21.43 -6.22 -31.09
C TYR A 769 -21.36 -4.98 -30.17
N TYR A 770 -20.88 -5.16 -28.94
CA TYR A 770 -20.75 -4.08 -27.97
C TYR A 770 -19.80 -2.98 -28.47
N GLN A 771 -18.66 -3.35 -29.05
CA GLN A 771 -17.69 -2.42 -29.61
C GLN A 771 -18.17 -1.74 -30.90
N ALA A 772 -18.88 -2.47 -31.76
CA ALA A 772 -19.28 -1.97 -33.07
C ALA A 772 -20.58 -1.14 -33.07
N GLU A 773 -21.51 -1.43 -32.16
CA GLU A 773 -22.85 -0.84 -32.17
C GLU A 773 -23.14 -0.03 -30.88
N VAL A 774 -22.85 -0.58 -29.70
CA VAL A 774 -23.21 0.07 -28.41
C VAL A 774 -22.27 1.22 -28.07
N LEU A 775 -20.96 0.98 -28.02
CA LEU A 775 -19.98 2.00 -27.67
C LEU A 775 -20.00 3.22 -28.60
N PRO A 776 -20.18 3.09 -29.93
CA PRO A 776 -20.27 4.25 -30.81
C PRO A 776 -21.46 5.15 -30.50
N VAL A 777 -22.62 4.60 -30.13
CA VAL A 777 -23.79 5.39 -29.75
C VAL A 777 -23.52 6.19 -28.47
N VAL A 778 -22.93 5.56 -27.46
CA VAL A 778 -22.53 6.24 -26.23
C VAL A 778 -21.50 7.34 -26.53
N TYR A 779 -20.46 7.01 -27.29
CA TYR A 779 -19.42 7.96 -27.67
C TYR A 779 -20.00 9.17 -28.43
N ASP A 780 -20.83 8.94 -29.45
CA ASP A 780 -21.40 10.00 -30.27
C ASP A 780 -22.31 10.92 -29.44
N TYR A 781 -23.09 10.35 -28.50
CA TYR A 781 -23.88 11.13 -27.54
C TYR A 781 -23.01 12.03 -26.67
N VAL A 782 -21.93 11.49 -26.09
CA VAL A 782 -21.01 12.28 -25.25
C VAL A 782 -20.34 13.38 -26.07
N MET A 783 -19.89 13.07 -27.28
CA MET A 783 -19.28 14.08 -28.14
C MET A 783 -20.29 15.18 -28.54
N GLU A 784 -21.55 14.83 -28.82
CA GLU A 784 -22.59 15.82 -29.12
C GLU A 784 -22.88 16.72 -27.92
N LEU A 785 -23.04 16.13 -26.72
CA LEU A 785 -23.32 16.85 -25.48
C LEU A 785 -22.25 17.90 -25.14
N HIS A 786 -20.99 17.60 -25.46
CA HIS A 786 -19.84 18.44 -25.15
C HIS A 786 -19.27 19.18 -26.38
N GLU A 787 -20.06 19.36 -27.45
CA GLU A 787 -19.65 20.06 -28.68
C GLU A 787 -18.32 19.54 -29.28
N GLY A 788 -18.04 18.26 -29.07
CA GLY A 788 -16.87 17.53 -29.55
C GLY A 788 -15.64 17.63 -28.64
N ILE A 789 -15.73 18.27 -27.47
CA ILE A 789 -14.60 18.48 -26.55
C ILE A 789 -15.05 18.18 -25.10
N PRO A 790 -15.26 16.91 -24.73
CA PRO A 790 -15.48 16.56 -23.33
C PRO A 790 -14.21 16.87 -22.52
N ASN A 791 -14.37 17.53 -21.37
CA ASN A 791 -13.29 17.76 -20.43
C ASN A 791 -12.95 16.44 -19.74
N GLY A 792 -11.69 16.00 -19.85
CA GLY A 792 -11.21 14.81 -19.14
C GLY A 792 -11.23 14.98 -17.61
N GLY A 793 -11.18 13.86 -16.88
CA GLY A 793 -11.23 13.83 -15.41
C GLY A 793 -12.66 13.79 -14.86
N SER A 794 -12.87 14.32 -13.65
CA SER A 794 -14.17 14.41 -12.98
C SER A 794 -15.04 15.60 -13.44
N GLY A 795 -14.52 16.50 -14.28
CA GLY A 795 -15.20 17.75 -14.63
C GLY A 795 -16.52 17.56 -15.40
N ASP A 796 -16.54 16.60 -16.33
CA ASP A 796 -17.72 16.30 -17.15
C ASP A 796 -18.28 14.89 -16.89
N ALA A 797 -17.64 14.11 -16.01
CA ALA A 797 -18.09 12.79 -15.63
C ALA A 797 -19.09 12.87 -14.44
N PRO A 798 -20.12 12.01 -14.38
CA PRO A 798 -20.43 10.93 -15.33
C PRO A 798 -21.13 11.46 -16.59
N TYR A 799 -20.69 10.98 -17.76
CA TYR A 799 -21.24 11.42 -19.05
C TYR A 799 -22.65 10.88 -19.36
N PHE A 800 -23.13 9.89 -18.60
CA PHE A 800 -24.47 9.32 -18.65
C PHE A 800 -24.83 8.67 -17.30
N GLY A 801 -26.13 8.47 -17.02
CA GLY A 801 -26.59 7.96 -15.73
C GLY A 801 -26.40 6.48 -15.49
N SER A 802 -26.78 5.66 -16.47
CA SER A 802 -26.65 4.21 -16.39
C SER A 802 -26.48 3.59 -17.78
N LEU A 803 -25.71 2.51 -17.85
CA LEU A 803 -25.67 1.60 -18.98
C LEU A 803 -25.92 0.20 -18.43
N ILE A 804 -27.13 -0.31 -18.65
CA ILE A 804 -27.55 -1.62 -18.14
C ILE A 804 -27.45 -2.63 -19.27
N VAL A 805 -26.70 -3.71 -19.04
CA VAL A 805 -26.60 -4.84 -19.96
C VAL A 805 -27.17 -6.07 -19.27
N GLU A 806 -28.30 -6.55 -19.78
CA GLU A 806 -28.86 -7.85 -19.39
C GLU A 806 -28.50 -8.87 -20.47
N MET A 807 -27.81 -9.94 -20.07
CA MET A 807 -27.31 -10.94 -21.01
C MET A 807 -27.58 -12.36 -20.51
N ALA A 808 -27.93 -13.23 -21.45
CA ALA A 808 -28.07 -14.66 -21.23
C ALA A 808 -27.19 -15.39 -22.26
N MET A 809 -26.27 -16.22 -21.76
CA MET A 809 -25.35 -17.04 -22.56
C MET A 809 -25.23 -18.42 -21.91
N SER A 810 -24.84 -19.43 -22.69
CA SER A 810 -24.70 -20.81 -22.22
C SER A 810 -23.38 -21.09 -21.50
N GLU A 811 -22.49 -20.10 -21.39
CA GLU A 811 -21.16 -20.19 -20.77
C GLU A 811 -21.12 -20.85 -19.37
N PRO A 812 -19.98 -21.46 -19.00
CA PRO A 812 -19.81 -22.06 -17.69
C PRO A 812 -19.86 -21.03 -16.57
N ASP A 813 -20.53 -21.39 -15.47
CA ASP A 813 -20.51 -20.68 -14.20
C ASP A 813 -20.58 -21.72 -13.07
N TYR A 814 -19.41 -22.18 -12.62
CA TYR A 814 -19.30 -23.16 -11.54
C TYR A 814 -18.09 -22.90 -10.65
N ARG A 815 -18.19 -23.33 -9.40
CA ARG A 815 -17.12 -23.23 -8.41
C ARG A 815 -16.14 -24.39 -8.55
N LEU A 816 -14.85 -24.10 -8.46
CA LEU A 816 -13.78 -25.10 -8.48
C LEU A 816 -13.59 -25.82 -7.14
N GLY A 817 -14.17 -25.28 -6.05
CA GLY A 817 -14.08 -25.87 -4.71
C GLY A 817 -12.73 -25.61 -4.00
N ILE A 818 -11.94 -24.67 -4.53
CA ILE A 818 -10.70 -24.13 -3.97
C ILE A 818 -10.95 -22.64 -3.74
N ASP A 819 -10.80 -22.15 -2.51
CA ASP A 819 -10.88 -20.72 -2.14
C ASP A 819 -12.05 -19.89 -2.72
N ASN A 820 -13.18 -20.56 -3.02
CA ASN A 820 -14.33 -20.00 -3.73
C ASN A 820 -14.05 -19.54 -5.18
N GLU A 821 -12.96 -19.98 -5.78
CA GLU A 821 -12.64 -19.74 -7.19
C GLU A 821 -13.76 -20.23 -8.11
N ILE A 822 -14.05 -19.43 -9.13
CA ILE A 822 -15.13 -19.64 -10.10
C ILE A 822 -14.54 -19.78 -11.49
N HIS A 823 -15.02 -20.76 -12.24
CA HIS A 823 -14.73 -20.92 -13.66
C HIS A 823 -15.87 -20.28 -14.46
N ALA A 824 -15.76 -18.98 -14.72
CA ALA A 824 -16.70 -18.19 -15.51
C ALA A 824 -15.96 -17.20 -16.42
N PRO A 825 -16.39 -17.01 -17.68
CA PRO A 825 -15.78 -16.05 -18.61
C PRO A 825 -16.23 -14.60 -18.39
N MET A 826 -17.18 -14.35 -17.47
CA MET A 826 -17.72 -13.02 -17.15
C MET A 826 -17.89 -12.80 -15.66
#